data_AF-A0A1F4UBP2-F1
#
_entry.id   AF-A0A1F4UBP2-F1
#
_cell.length_a   1.000
_cell.length_b   1.000
_cell.length_c   1.000
_cell.angle_alpha   90.00
_cell.angle_beta   90.00
_cell.angle_gamma   90.00
#
_symmetry.space_group_name_H-M   'P 1'
#
loop_
_entity.id
_entity.type
_entity.pdbx_description
1 polymer ?
#
loop_
_entity_poly.entity_id
_entity_poly.type
_entity_poly.pdbx_seq_one_letter_code
_entity_poly.pdbx_strand_id
1 'polypeptide(L)'
;MINDRLYFIRMAFGKNAGTRRIMFMEKSLKKKIAPLGMILISALFAQYVTPKQGWINFTTPFPDTAVNATHVGQFVLDPPAGIHGRISVQPDGRLYFNDGGRAKFFGMNVCFSAAYPSLSLSAMVAPHIAKQGFNLVRYHHLDGALTSAPGSNTTRRLNHEVLDKLDFLYHQLKQRGIYSAIDLYSIRFFKSGDAIPHYDSLNRSMDVVKRVYMFYPPAYSLFRDYPDSLLCHVNPYTGVAYKDDPALVFINPMNEGTLLDHYFWDNWDNQQSDYYLPRFYKNELQDQWNDWLYDKYRWDTTLVRAWSGGDTISGPNKIINGEFSDTLNGLPRYWWLNQMSGNSAWGVQDAGLSIEPAVFVHVYSPAQYSWHIQLLQSGFTIDDDSTYRLAFKARASRNRSIEVVVQRNQSPWTVYYYESVNLTTSAQSFDLPFYSSTNDTVQLTFNLGLDTGRVWIDDVQLRRAPFGTVLDPGESLATRTIKLVNWSNRYAYAPYRYFDQIRFFHDIETAFYRRISSLLNDTLNVQMLVTSSFFWSSELHQFAWSNLAPVMDGHPYYDHPSFPGQPWDTLNFRISNAYFGQGQNGEWFFTGANRCAALQKPMIITEWQHPAPSESRYVTLLPFASYAALRDYDGIVNFAAGHSEGSYSNNRIRPFFDASGQPMHFLLLRMCCLAYLRDVMPEDFERTAWTSFDLEQIIRDIYAGNYWSRAVESSPRDRIFDQFYWNSARATFRVNTRGTKVFAGQTAGDSLILGGIKVYGNTDGIIGITRIDSTQAQQTFLVAGLARAENTNMVWSEATKTQGMINWGISPCQVESVSYYTQWHADSLMIVKLNNYGDALGSTKIIGSNHLTNWFVRTGIDSVPWYMIVAYSYTDTMIGITEQYNNIEHGFRILSPQRYFMVKELPANSVINLCSVDGRVIITRKIKEPADLIVKNLCPGVYFYIINTPDFQDKGKVVIIK
;
A
#
# COMPACT_ATOMS: atom_id res chain seq x y z
N MET A 1 39.24 0.48 -27.58
CA MET A 1 40.55 1.11 -27.80
C MET A 1 40.31 2.58 -28.15
N ILE A 2 40.95 3.46 -27.37
CA ILE A 2 41.04 4.94 -27.48
C ILE A 2 39.77 5.68 -27.02
N ASN A 3 39.64 6.07 -25.73
CA ASN A 3 40.25 7.21 -24.99
C ASN A 3 39.56 8.55 -25.29
N ASP A 4 39.41 9.55 -24.43
CA ASP A 4 39.38 9.74 -22.96
C ASP A 4 39.19 11.29 -22.80
N ARG A 5 38.46 11.75 -21.78
CA ARG A 5 38.62 13.05 -21.04
C ARG A 5 38.32 14.42 -21.71
N LEU A 6 37.32 15.17 -21.18
CA LEU A 6 37.41 16.36 -20.28
C LEU A 6 37.71 17.70 -21.03
N TYR A 7 37.23 18.93 -20.72
CA TYR A 7 36.82 19.63 -19.49
C TYR A 7 36.01 20.93 -19.85
N PHE A 8 35.22 21.42 -18.88
CA PHE A 8 34.41 22.65 -18.68
C PHE A 8 34.69 23.98 -19.44
N ILE A 9 33.64 24.84 -19.57
CA ILE A 9 33.48 26.16 -18.89
C ILE A 9 32.02 26.70 -19.01
N ARG A 10 31.51 27.26 -17.89
CA ARG A 10 30.26 28.02 -17.70
C ARG A 10 30.51 29.55 -17.82
N MET A 11 29.43 30.32 -17.94
CA MET A 11 29.27 31.81 -17.87
C MET A 11 29.23 32.50 -19.24
N ALA A 12 28.42 33.52 -19.54
CA ALA A 12 27.34 34.24 -18.86
C ALA A 12 26.53 35.06 -19.89
N PHE A 13 25.29 35.42 -19.51
CA PHE A 13 24.36 36.43 -20.05
C PHE A 13 24.73 37.33 -21.25
N GLY A 14 23.80 37.46 -22.20
CA GLY A 14 23.77 38.55 -23.17
C GLY A 14 22.43 38.63 -23.94
N LYS A 15 21.76 39.78 -23.85
CA LYS A 15 20.41 40.11 -24.31
C LYS A 15 20.25 40.24 -25.85
N ASN A 16 18.99 40.09 -26.28
CA ASN A 16 18.27 40.79 -27.35
C ASN A 16 18.24 40.27 -28.81
N ALA A 17 16.99 39.97 -29.21
CA ALA A 17 16.25 40.43 -30.39
C ALA A 17 16.77 40.11 -31.82
N GLY A 18 15.91 39.41 -32.59
CA GLY A 18 16.07 39.26 -34.03
C GLY A 18 14.89 38.54 -34.69
N THR A 19 13.89 39.31 -35.11
CA THR A 19 12.67 38.89 -35.80
C THR A 19 12.88 38.45 -37.26
N ARG A 20 12.09 37.44 -37.67
CA ARG A 20 11.40 37.25 -38.98
C ARG A 20 12.10 36.63 -40.22
N ARG A 21 11.35 35.64 -40.75
CA ARG A 21 11.21 35.10 -42.13
C ARG A 21 12.38 34.20 -42.59
N ILE A 22 12.14 32.97 -43.05
CA ILE A 22 11.47 32.64 -44.32
C ILE A 22 10.60 31.36 -44.18
N MET A 23 9.38 31.43 -44.74
CA MET A 23 8.43 30.33 -44.99
C MET A 23 8.36 30.10 -46.51
N PHE A 24 7.88 28.90 -46.92
CA PHE A 24 7.68 28.33 -48.28
C PHE A 24 8.94 27.64 -48.85
N MET A 25 8.95 26.38 -49.30
CA MET A 25 7.97 25.33 -49.68
C MET A 25 8.55 23.97 -49.23
N GLU A 26 7.77 23.01 -48.73
CA GLU A 26 7.39 21.85 -49.55
C GLU A 26 6.21 21.11 -48.89
N LYS A 27 5.05 21.17 -49.55
CA LYS A 27 3.90 20.29 -49.32
C LYS A 27 3.58 19.64 -50.67
N SER A 28 4.10 18.44 -50.92
CA SER A 28 3.40 17.40 -51.69
C SER A 28 4.27 16.15 -51.81
N LEU A 29 4.11 15.17 -50.91
CA LEU A 29 4.32 13.73 -51.16
C LEU A 29 4.20 12.88 -49.88
N LYS A 30 3.12 13.04 -49.09
CA LYS A 30 2.75 12.01 -48.09
C LYS A 30 1.23 11.89 -47.98
N LYS A 31 0.63 11.17 -48.93
CA LYS A 31 -0.65 10.48 -48.73
C LYS A 31 -0.49 9.05 -49.22
N LYS A 32 -0.94 8.11 -48.37
CA LYS A 32 -1.16 6.67 -48.58
C LYS A 32 0.10 5.81 -48.57
N ILE A 33 0.50 5.34 -47.38
CA ILE A 33 0.79 3.93 -47.03
C ILE A 33 0.79 3.82 -45.48
N ALA A 34 -0.20 3.08 -44.98
CA ALA A 34 -0.35 2.33 -43.72
C ALA A 34 0.12 2.90 -42.34
N PRO A 35 -0.79 2.99 -41.34
CA PRO A 35 -0.43 2.95 -39.91
C PRO A 35 -0.09 1.53 -39.40
N LEU A 36 -0.20 0.48 -40.21
CA LEU A 36 0.22 -0.89 -39.84
C LEU A 36 1.75 -1.11 -39.86
N GLY A 37 2.50 -0.32 -40.65
CA GLY A 37 3.94 -0.55 -40.86
C GLY A 37 4.83 -0.23 -39.65
N MET A 38 4.49 0.80 -38.86
CA MET A 38 5.29 1.16 -37.67
C MET A 38 5.02 0.24 -36.46
N ILE A 39 3.84 -0.37 -36.38
CA ILE A 39 3.49 -1.34 -35.33
C ILE A 39 4.23 -2.67 -35.57
N LEU A 40 4.39 -3.08 -36.83
CA LEU A 40 5.17 -4.28 -37.19
C LEU A 40 6.69 -4.10 -37.00
N ILE A 41 7.24 -2.92 -37.30
CA ILE A 41 8.68 -2.66 -37.14
C ILE A 41 9.07 -2.58 -35.65
N SER A 42 8.22 -2.02 -34.78
CA SER A 42 8.48 -2.01 -33.33
C SER A 42 8.33 -3.39 -32.66
N ALA A 43 7.41 -4.24 -33.15
CA ALA A 43 7.29 -5.63 -32.71
C ALA A 43 8.49 -6.49 -33.14
N LEU A 44 9.06 -6.24 -34.33
CA LEU A 44 10.26 -6.94 -34.84
C LEU A 44 11.54 -6.52 -34.10
N PHE A 45 11.70 -5.25 -33.70
CA PHE A 45 12.88 -4.81 -32.92
C PHE A 45 12.85 -5.25 -31.45
N ALA A 46 11.68 -5.51 -30.86
CA ALA A 46 11.57 -6.00 -29.48
C ALA A 46 12.16 -7.41 -29.27
N GLN A 47 12.33 -8.18 -30.35
CA GLN A 47 12.93 -9.52 -30.32
C GLN A 47 14.47 -9.52 -30.34
N TYR A 48 15.15 -8.39 -30.57
CA TYR A 48 16.61 -8.34 -30.74
C TYR A 48 17.39 -7.74 -29.55
N VAL A 49 16.72 -7.31 -28.49
CA VAL A 49 17.41 -6.89 -27.26
C VAL A 49 17.72 -8.14 -26.44
N THR A 50 19.00 -8.49 -26.28
CA THR A 50 19.38 -9.60 -25.41
C THR A 50 19.03 -9.27 -23.95
N PRO A 51 18.21 -10.09 -23.27
CA PRO A 51 17.91 -9.86 -21.87
C PRO A 51 19.15 -10.05 -20.99
N LYS A 52 19.13 -9.46 -19.79
CA LYS A 52 20.17 -9.74 -18.78
C LYS A 52 20.19 -11.24 -18.46
N GLN A 53 21.34 -11.74 -18.02
CA GLN A 53 21.45 -13.14 -17.59
C GLN A 53 20.44 -13.42 -16.48
N GLY A 54 19.59 -14.44 -16.67
CA GLY A 54 18.52 -14.75 -15.73
C GLY A 54 17.26 -13.90 -15.90
N TRP A 55 17.07 -13.21 -17.03
CA TRP A 55 15.88 -12.41 -17.34
C TRP A 55 15.30 -12.78 -18.71
N ILE A 56 14.04 -12.44 -18.93
CA ILE A 56 13.34 -12.61 -20.22
C ILE A 56 12.68 -11.31 -20.66
N ASN A 57 12.66 -11.05 -21.98
CA ASN A 57 11.88 -9.96 -22.52
C ASN A 57 10.39 -10.30 -22.44
N PHE A 58 9.58 -9.38 -21.92
CA PHE A 58 8.13 -9.52 -21.86
C PHE A 58 7.47 -8.15 -21.91
N THR A 59 6.61 -7.91 -22.90
CA THR A 59 5.86 -6.66 -23.05
C THR A 59 4.36 -6.92 -22.97
N THR A 60 3.63 -5.98 -22.37
CA THR A 60 2.18 -6.03 -22.32
C THR A 60 1.60 -5.65 -23.68
N PRO A 61 0.83 -6.52 -24.35
CA PRO A 61 0.22 -6.18 -25.63
C PRO A 61 -0.90 -5.16 -25.48
N PHE A 62 -1.01 -4.23 -26.43
CA PHE A 62 -2.13 -3.30 -26.56
C PHE A 62 -2.38 -2.91 -28.03
N PRO A 63 -3.64 -2.87 -28.49
CA PRO A 63 -4.80 -3.46 -27.83
C PRO A 63 -4.73 -4.98 -27.87
N ASP A 64 -5.14 -5.62 -26.78
CA ASP A 64 -5.30 -7.07 -26.72
C ASP A 64 -6.76 -7.42 -26.44
N THR A 65 -7.40 -8.02 -27.43
CA THR A 65 -8.83 -8.40 -27.43
C THR A 65 -9.03 -9.86 -27.82
N ALA A 66 -7.96 -10.64 -27.94
CA ALA A 66 -8.03 -12.03 -28.37
C ALA A 66 -8.75 -12.89 -27.33
N VAL A 67 -9.65 -13.77 -27.80
CA VAL A 67 -10.37 -14.74 -26.95
C VAL A 67 -9.50 -15.99 -26.82
N ASN A 68 -8.84 -16.13 -25.68
CA ASN A 68 -8.01 -17.28 -25.33
C ASN A 68 -8.08 -17.53 -23.81
N ALA A 69 -7.23 -18.42 -23.29
CA ALA A 69 -7.23 -18.80 -21.86
C ALA A 69 -6.99 -17.63 -20.89
N THR A 70 -6.52 -16.49 -21.39
CA THR A 70 -6.20 -15.29 -20.60
C THR A 70 -7.27 -14.20 -20.70
N HIS A 71 -8.33 -14.46 -21.47
CA HIS A 71 -9.53 -13.65 -21.49
C HIS A 71 -10.36 -13.97 -20.25
N VAL A 72 -10.04 -13.33 -19.12
CA VAL A 72 -10.72 -13.55 -17.84
C VAL A 72 -12.15 -13.03 -17.87
N GLY A 73 -12.42 -11.93 -18.59
CA GLY A 73 -13.74 -11.32 -18.72
C GLY A 73 -14.85 -12.28 -19.13
N GLN A 74 -14.57 -13.28 -19.96
CA GLN A 74 -15.55 -14.28 -20.39
C GLN A 74 -16.12 -15.13 -19.25
N PHE A 75 -15.47 -15.13 -18.08
CA PHE A 75 -15.88 -15.91 -16.91
C PHE A 75 -16.52 -15.07 -15.79
N VAL A 76 -16.38 -13.74 -15.84
CA VAL A 76 -16.72 -12.86 -14.70
C VAL A 76 -17.54 -11.64 -15.07
N LEU A 77 -17.69 -11.33 -16.36
CA LEU A 77 -18.49 -10.19 -16.84
C LEU A 77 -19.81 -10.68 -17.40
N ASP A 78 -20.89 -9.97 -17.08
CA ASP A 78 -22.22 -10.18 -17.65
C ASP A 78 -22.67 -8.91 -18.40
N PRO A 79 -22.39 -8.83 -19.71
CA PRO A 79 -22.71 -7.63 -20.50
C PRO A 79 -24.20 -7.55 -20.89
N PRO A 80 -24.80 -6.34 -20.91
CA PRO A 80 -24.22 -5.06 -20.52
C PRO A 80 -24.29 -4.78 -19.01
N ALA A 81 -23.43 -3.88 -18.52
CA ALA A 81 -23.51 -3.42 -17.14
C ALA A 81 -24.87 -2.77 -16.86
N GLY A 82 -25.43 -3.07 -15.68
CA GLY A 82 -26.78 -2.66 -15.29
C GLY A 82 -27.88 -3.65 -15.68
N ILE A 83 -27.56 -4.78 -16.34
CA ILE A 83 -28.54 -5.84 -16.67
C ILE A 83 -29.21 -6.44 -15.43
N HIS A 84 -28.49 -6.51 -14.31
CA HIS A 84 -29.00 -6.98 -13.01
C HIS A 84 -29.78 -5.92 -12.22
N GLY A 85 -30.00 -4.74 -12.81
CA GLY A 85 -30.61 -3.60 -12.13
C GLY A 85 -29.64 -2.86 -11.20
N ARG A 86 -30.19 -2.13 -10.22
CA ARG A 86 -29.41 -1.32 -9.28
C ARG A 86 -28.79 -2.18 -8.19
N ILE A 87 -27.75 -1.65 -7.56
CA ILE A 87 -27.22 -2.21 -6.32
C ILE A 87 -27.88 -1.58 -5.10
N SER A 88 -27.98 -2.34 -4.02
CA SER A 88 -28.48 -1.89 -2.73
C SER A 88 -27.71 -2.54 -1.58
N VAL A 89 -27.69 -1.87 -0.43
CA VAL A 89 -27.16 -2.44 0.82
C VAL A 89 -28.26 -3.29 1.46
N GLN A 90 -27.97 -4.55 1.74
CA GLN A 90 -28.90 -5.46 2.42
C GLN A 90 -28.64 -5.53 3.94
N PRO A 91 -29.59 -6.06 4.75
CA PRO A 91 -29.46 -6.10 6.21
C PRO A 91 -28.22 -6.84 6.74
N ASP A 92 -27.61 -7.68 5.92
CA ASP A 92 -26.38 -8.41 6.23
C ASP A 92 -25.10 -7.55 6.01
N GLY A 93 -25.26 -6.29 5.63
CA GLY A 93 -24.16 -5.34 5.41
C GLY A 93 -23.41 -5.55 4.10
N ARG A 94 -24.04 -6.17 3.09
CA ARG A 94 -23.42 -6.47 1.78
C ARG A 94 -24.18 -5.85 0.62
N LEU A 95 -23.52 -5.78 -0.53
CA LEU A 95 -24.13 -5.31 -1.77
C LEU A 95 -24.82 -6.42 -2.54
N TYR A 96 -26.04 -6.15 -3.01
CA TYR A 96 -26.80 -7.03 -3.90
C TYR A 96 -27.43 -6.24 -5.03
N PHE A 97 -27.52 -6.89 -6.19
CA PHE A 97 -28.32 -6.44 -7.32
C PHE A 97 -29.81 -6.64 -7.06
N ASN A 98 -30.66 -5.94 -7.81
CA ASN A 98 -32.12 -6.03 -7.69
C ASN A 98 -32.69 -7.43 -7.97
N ASP A 99 -31.98 -8.25 -8.75
CA ASP A 99 -32.34 -9.64 -9.01
C ASP A 99 -31.98 -10.61 -7.85
N GLY A 100 -31.40 -10.08 -6.76
CA GLY A 100 -30.97 -10.83 -5.58
C GLY A 100 -29.55 -11.41 -5.69
N GLY A 101 -28.83 -11.18 -6.79
CA GLY A 101 -27.44 -11.59 -6.94
C GLY A 101 -26.49 -10.76 -6.07
N ARG A 102 -25.47 -11.41 -5.48
CA ARG A 102 -24.41 -10.70 -4.74
C ARG A 102 -23.63 -9.79 -5.70
N ALA A 103 -23.48 -8.51 -5.35
CA ALA A 103 -22.66 -7.58 -6.11
C ALA A 103 -21.25 -7.50 -5.50
N LYS A 104 -20.23 -7.87 -6.30
CA LYS A 104 -18.81 -7.72 -5.96
C LYS A 104 -18.05 -7.05 -7.10
N PHE A 105 -17.15 -6.13 -6.78
CA PHE A 105 -16.47 -5.32 -7.78
C PHE A 105 -14.93 -5.48 -7.73
N PHE A 106 -14.35 -5.90 -8.84
CA PHE A 106 -12.91 -5.88 -9.07
C PHE A 106 -12.60 -4.86 -10.17
N GLY A 107 -11.98 -3.75 -9.79
CA GLY A 107 -11.87 -2.58 -10.66
C GLY A 107 -10.47 -2.00 -10.81
N MET A 108 -10.42 -0.93 -11.61
CA MET A 108 -9.27 -0.03 -11.78
C MET A 108 -9.74 1.43 -11.82
N ASN A 109 -8.92 2.39 -11.39
CA ASN A 109 -9.18 3.77 -11.77
C ASN A 109 -8.58 4.09 -13.14
N VAL A 110 -9.25 5.00 -13.83
CA VAL A 110 -8.73 5.72 -14.99
C VAL A 110 -8.57 7.19 -14.57
N CYS A 111 -7.35 7.70 -14.60
CA CYS A 111 -7.00 8.99 -13.99
C CYS A 111 -6.74 10.06 -15.05
N PHE A 112 -7.15 11.30 -14.77
CA PHE A 112 -6.93 12.45 -15.66
C PHE A 112 -7.37 12.14 -17.09
N SER A 113 -6.53 12.38 -18.11
CA SER A 113 -6.89 12.15 -19.52
C SER A 113 -7.04 10.69 -19.91
N ALA A 114 -6.67 9.72 -19.04
CA ALA A 114 -7.06 8.33 -19.25
C ALA A 114 -8.56 8.10 -19.04
N ALA A 115 -9.25 8.99 -18.31
CA ALA A 115 -10.70 8.91 -18.06
C ALA A 115 -11.56 9.44 -19.23
N TYR A 116 -10.97 10.16 -20.19
CA TYR A 116 -11.65 10.72 -21.36
C TYR A 116 -10.80 10.57 -22.63
N PRO A 117 -10.37 9.35 -23.00
CA PRO A 117 -9.57 9.13 -24.20
C PRO A 117 -10.40 9.44 -25.45
N SER A 118 -9.72 9.63 -26.58
CA SER A 118 -10.40 9.77 -27.88
C SER A 118 -11.34 8.59 -28.17
N LEU A 119 -12.38 8.83 -28.98
CA LEU A 119 -13.37 7.79 -29.34
C LEU A 119 -12.72 6.54 -29.94
N SER A 120 -11.74 6.72 -30.83
CA SER A 120 -11.02 5.59 -31.43
C SER A 120 -10.24 4.78 -30.40
N LEU A 121 -9.62 5.45 -29.42
CA LEU A 121 -8.90 4.77 -28.34
C LEU A 121 -9.86 4.10 -27.36
N SER A 122 -10.99 4.73 -27.02
CA SER A 122 -12.04 4.14 -26.18
C SER A 122 -12.55 2.80 -26.75
N ALA A 123 -12.70 2.72 -28.08
CA ALA A 123 -13.10 1.49 -28.77
C ALA A 123 -12.08 0.34 -28.64
N MET A 124 -10.82 0.66 -28.36
CA MET A 124 -9.73 -0.30 -28.13
C MET A 124 -9.51 -0.59 -26.63
N VAL A 125 -9.64 0.42 -25.78
CA VAL A 125 -9.42 0.34 -24.33
C VAL A 125 -10.48 -0.51 -23.66
N ALA A 126 -11.76 -0.28 -23.95
CA ALA A 126 -12.85 -1.00 -23.28
C ALA A 126 -12.78 -2.53 -23.45
N PRO A 127 -12.60 -3.11 -24.67
CA PRO A 127 -12.43 -4.55 -24.80
C PRO A 127 -11.12 -5.07 -24.20
N HIS A 128 -10.06 -4.25 -24.17
CA HIS A 128 -8.81 -4.61 -23.50
C HIS A 128 -9.00 -4.73 -21.99
N ILE A 129 -9.69 -3.78 -21.35
CA ILE A 129 -10.05 -3.82 -19.92
C ILE A 129 -10.96 -5.03 -19.65
N ALA A 130 -11.97 -5.26 -20.50
CA ALA A 130 -12.86 -6.42 -20.38
C ALA A 130 -12.07 -7.74 -20.40
N LYS A 131 -11.06 -7.86 -21.29
CA LYS A 131 -10.22 -9.05 -21.36
C LYS A 131 -9.54 -9.39 -20.03
N GLN A 132 -9.15 -8.38 -19.27
CA GLN A 132 -8.49 -8.55 -17.96
C GLN A 132 -9.46 -9.02 -16.86
N GLY A 133 -10.77 -8.86 -17.05
CA GLY A 133 -11.81 -9.25 -16.09
C GLY A 133 -12.25 -8.14 -15.13
N PHE A 134 -11.84 -6.88 -15.35
CA PHE A 134 -12.34 -5.78 -14.52
C PHE A 134 -13.82 -5.55 -14.79
N ASN A 135 -14.63 -5.59 -13.73
CA ASN A 135 -16.07 -5.35 -13.81
C ASN A 135 -16.46 -3.96 -13.27
N LEU A 136 -15.48 -3.15 -12.84
CA LEU A 136 -15.68 -1.77 -12.40
C LEU A 136 -14.55 -0.87 -12.92
N VAL A 137 -14.89 0.32 -13.39
CA VAL A 137 -13.95 1.41 -13.67
C VAL A 137 -14.34 2.64 -12.86
N ARG A 138 -13.41 3.18 -12.07
CA ARG A 138 -13.60 4.46 -11.39
C ARG A 138 -12.99 5.59 -12.21
N TYR A 139 -13.78 6.61 -12.54
CA TYR A 139 -13.31 7.82 -13.19
C TYR A 139 -12.76 8.78 -12.13
N HIS A 140 -11.44 8.93 -12.13
CA HIS A 140 -10.72 9.67 -11.10
C HIS A 140 -10.02 10.90 -11.71
N HIS A 141 -9.85 11.97 -10.94
CA HIS A 141 -9.17 13.19 -11.42
C HIS A 141 -9.82 13.83 -12.66
N LEU A 142 -11.15 13.78 -12.73
CA LEU A 142 -11.94 14.18 -13.90
C LEU A 142 -12.42 15.64 -13.83
N ASP A 143 -12.76 16.12 -12.62
CA ASP A 143 -13.45 17.39 -12.37
C ASP A 143 -12.66 18.62 -12.83
N GLY A 144 -11.32 18.58 -12.77
CA GLY A 144 -10.47 19.65 -13.28
C GLY A 144 -10.62 19.88 -14.78
N ALA A 145 -10.64 18.80 -15.58
CA ALA A 145 -10.82 18.88 -17.03
C ALA A 145 -12.28 19.18 -17.41
N LEU A 146 -13.24 18.53 -16.75
CA LEU A 146 -14.66 18.74 -17.00
C LEU A 146 -15.10 20.17 -16.70
N THR A 147 -14.52 20.85 -15.72
CA THR A 147 -14.88 22.25 -15.39
C THR A 147 -14.00 23.29 -16.11
N SER A 148 -13.20 22.84 -17.08
CA SER A 148 -12.30 23.68 -17.89
C SER A 148 -12.83 23.88 -19.31
N ALA A 149 -14.05 24.40 -19.43
CA ALA A 149 -14.65 24.75 -20.73
C ALA A 149 -13.82 25.82 -21.46
N PRO A 150 -13.51 25.64 -22.76
CA PRO A 150 -12.76 26.63 -23.53
C PRO A 150 -13.38 28.02 -23.46
N GLY A 151 -12.55 29.04 -23.16
CA GLY A 151 -12.97 30.43 -23.03
C GLY A 151 -13.76 30.77 -21.76
N SER A 152 -13.95 29.82 -20.83
CA SER A 152 -14.64 30.06 -19.57
C SER A 152 -13.68 30.42 -18.44
N ASN A 153 -13.96 31.51 -17.74
CA ASN A 153 -13.29 31.91 -16.50
C ASN A 153 -14.01 31.42 -15.24
N THR A 154 -15.01 30.54 -15.35
CA THR A 154 -15.72 29.93 -14.21
C THR A 154 -15.62 28.40 -14.27
N THR A 155 -15.78 27.76 -13.12
CA THR A 155 -15.88 26.31 -12.98
C THR A 155 -17.31 25.77 -13.14
N ARG A 156 -18.33 26.65 -13.21
CA ARG A 156 -19.75 26.27 -13.32
C ARG A 156 -20.18 25.77 -14.71
N ARG A 157 -19.28 25.76 -15.70
CA ARG A 157 -19.58 25.33 -17.08
C ARG A 157 -18.79 24.07 -17.43
N LEU A 158 -19.52 23.01 -17.80
CA LEU A 158 -18.89 21.78 -18.28
C LEU A 158 -18.21 21.97 -19.65
N ASN A 159 -17.08 21.31 -19.82
CA ASN A 159 -16.38 21.18 -21.09
C ASN A 159 -17.01 20.05 -21.90
N HIS A 160 -17.83 20.41 -22.90
CA HIS A 160 -18.54 19.45 -23.74
C HIS A 160 -17.63 18.52 -24.56
N GLU A 161 -16.40 18.91 -24.90
CA GLU A 161 -15.48 18.03 -25.62
C GLU A 161 -14.94 16.91 -24.71
N VAL A 162 -14.66 17.23 -23.46
CA VAL A 162 -14.24 16.24 -22.46
C VAL A 162 -15.43 15.35 -22.09
N LEU A 163 -16.62 15.94 -21.95
CA LEU A 163 -17.86 15.21 -21.64
C LEU A 163 -18.22 14.19 -22.73
N ASP A 164 -18.14 14.55 -24.01
CA ASP A 164 -18.41 13.60 -25.12
C ASP A 164 -17.46 12.39 -25.12
N LYS A 165 -16.18 12.62 -24.83
CA LYS A 165 -15.18 11.53 -24.71
C LYS A 165 -15.45 10.62 -23.52
N LEU A 166 -15.81 11.21 -22.37
CA LEU A 166 -16.24 10.46 -21.19
C LEU A 166 -17.49 9.63 -21.50
N ASP A 167 -18.50 10.25 -22.11
CA ASP A 167 -19.77 9.64 -22.47
C ASP A 167 -19.56 8.41 -23.36
N PHE A 168 -18.66 8.52 -24.34
CA PHE A 168 -18.33 7.42 -25.23
C PHE A 168 -17.56 6.29 -24.53
N LEU A 169 -16.57 6.61 -23.68
CA LEU A 169 -15.87 5.58 -22.90
C LEU A 169 -16.84 4.85 -21.96
N TYR A 170 -17.72 5.58 -21.27
CA TYR A 170 -18.76 5.01 -20.42
C TYR A 170 -19.67 4.05 -21.19
N HIS A 171 -20.15 4.45 -22.37
CA HIS A 171 -20.95 3.60 -23.23
C HIS A 171 -20.20 2.30 -23.62
N GLN A 172 -18.93 2.42 -24.04
CA GLN A 172 -18.12 1.28 -24.44
C GLN A 172 -17.85 0.29 -23.30
N LEU A 173 -17.63 0.78 -22.08
CA LEU A 173 -17.47 -0.04 -20.88
C LEU A 173 -18.78 -0.73 -20.50
N LYS A 174 -19.90 0.01 -20.51
CA LYS A 174 -21.25 -0.51 -20.23
C LYS A 174 -21.61 -1.68 -21.14
N GLN A 175 -21.37 -1.56 -22.45
CA GLN A 175 -21.62 -2.65 -23.41
C GLN A 175 -20.88 -3.96 -23.11
N ARG A 176 -19.85 -3.92 -22.26
CA ARG A 176 -18.97 -5.05 -21.94
C ARG A 176 -19.16 -5.58 -20.52
N GLY A 177 -20.21 -5.17 -19.82
CA GLY A 177 -20.46 -5.64 -18.44
C GLY A 177 -19.59 -4.96 -17.39
N ILE A 178 -18.98 -3.81 -17.74
CA ILE A 178 -18.11 -3.05 -16.84
C ILE A 178 -18.92 -1.89 -16.27
N TYR A 179 -19.14 -1.93 -14.95
CA TYR A 179 -19.78 -0.88 -14.18
C TYR A 179 -18.84 0.31 -13.97
N SER A 180 -19.40 1.42 -13.50
CA SER A 180 -18.70 2.68 -13.33
C SER A 180 -18.82 3.22 -11.90
N ALA A 181 -17.79 3.91 -11.45
CA ALA A 181 -17.78 4.74 -10.24
C ALA A 181 -17.21 6.14 -10.59
N ILE A 182 -17.59 7.18 -9.85
CA ILE A 182 -17.16 8.55 -10.17
C ILE A 182 -16.89 9.39 -8.93
N ASP A 183 -15.92 10.29 -9.03
CA ASP A 183 -15.69 11.34 -8.04
C ASP A 183 -16.43 12.62 -8.43
N LEU A 184 -17.07 13.26 -7.46
CA LEU A 184 -17.67 14.58 -7.66
C LEU A 184 -16.69 15.73 -7.41
N TYR A 185 -15.58 15.45 -6.70
CA TYR A 185 -14.53 16.42 -6.48
C TYR A 185 -13.19 15.73 -6.23
N SER A 186 -12.14 16.18 -6.91
CA SER A 186 -10.79 15.69 -6.66
C SER A 186 -9.70 16.75 -6.87
N ILE A 187 -9.69 17.45 -8.01
CA ILE A 187 -8.58 18.33 -8.43
C ILE A 187 -9.02 19.66 -9.04
N ARG A 188 -10.26 20.10 -8.84
CA ARG A 188 -10.77 21.36 -9.41
C ARG A 188 -10.31 22.60 -8.64
N PHE A 189 -9.43 23.39 -9.26
CA PHE A 189 -9.09 24.73 -8.75
C PHE A 189 -10.15 25.77 -9.08
N PHE A 190 -10.26 26.81 -8.23
CA PHE A 190 -11.14 27.96 -8.46
C PHE A 190 -10.64 28.84 -9.62
N LYS A 191 -11.55 29.59 -10.24
CA LYS A 191 -11.23 30.59 -11.28
C LYS A 191 -11.75 31.97 -10.93
N SER A 192 -11.28 32.99 -11.65
CA SER A 192 -11.65 34.39 -11.42
C SER A 192 -13.14 34.70 -11.51
N GLY A 193 -13.89 33.96 -12.32
CA GLY A 193 -15.35 34.07 -12.46
C GLY A 193 -16.16 33.36 -11.38
N ASP A 194 -15.52 32.64 -10.45
CA ASP A 194 -16.23 31.87 -9.41
C ASP A 194 -16.65 32.72 -8.19
N ALA A 195 -16.25 34.00 -8.17
CA ALA A 195 -16.52 34.95 -7.09
C ALA A 195 -16.01 34.48 -5.70
N ILE A 196 -14.91 33.73 -5.68
CA ILE A 196 -14.22 33.29 -4.46
C ILE A 196 -13.12 34.31 -4.11
N PRO A 197 -13.20 34.99 -2.95
CA PRO A 197 -12.17 35.95 -2.54
C PRO A 197 -10.79 35.29 -2.42
N HIS A 198 -9.74 35.96 -2.89
CA HIS A 198 -8.35 35.47 -2.77
C HIS A 198 -8.11 34.06 -3.34
N TYR A 199 -8.89 33.63 -4.33
CA TYR A 199 -8.83 32.26 -4.86
C TYR A 199 -7.44 31.87 -5.38
N ASP A 200 -6.66 32.79 -5.95
CA ASP A 200 -5.28 32.55 -6.40
C ASP A 200 -4.35 32.11 -5.24
N SER A 201 -4.63 32.59 -4.01
CA SER A 201 -3.87 32.19 -2.82
C SER A 201 -4.30 30.83 -2.30
N LEU A 202 -5.58 30.46 -2.45
CA LEU A 202 -6.09 29.13 -2.13
C LEU A 202 -5.55 28.07 -3.11
N ASN A 203 -5.51 28.41 -4.39
CA ASN A 203 -5.10 27.50 -5.48
C ASN A 203 -3.63 27.06 -5.41
N ARG A 204 -2.85 27.49 -4.41
CA ARG A 204 -1.50 26.98 -4.17
C ARG A 204 -1.50 25.52 -3.71
N SER A 205 -2.58 25.08 -3.06
CA SER A 205 -2.72 23.70 -2.57
C SER A 205 -4.15 23.19 -2.78
N MET A 206 -4.27 22.00 -3.36
CA MET A 206 -5.57 21.34 -3.51
C MET A 206 -6.20 21.02 -2.15
N ASP A 207 -5.40 20.74 -1.13
CA ASP A 207 -5.92 20.44 0.21
C ASP A 207 -6.56 21.67 0.85
N VAL A 208 -5.95 22.85 0.66
CA VAL A 208 -6.53 24.12 1.13
C VAL A 208 -7.85 24.40 0.42
N VAL A 209 -7.90 24.17 -0.90
CA VAL A 209 -9.14 24.33 -1.68
C VAL A 209 -10.24 23.40 -1.17
N LYS A 210 -9.95 22.09 -1.01
CA LYS A 210 -10.90 21.09 -0.47
C LYS A 210 -11.49 21.51 0.87
N ARG A 211 -10.65 22.05 1.78
CA ARG A 211 -11.10 22.52 3.11
C ARG A 211 -12.05 23.71 3.00
N VAL A 212 -11.76 24.68 2.13
CA VAL A 212 -12.63 25.86 1.97
C VAL A 212 -14.03 25.47 1.50
N TYR A 213 -14.18 24.42 0.68
CA TYR A 213 -15.50 23.89 0.32
C TYR A 213 -16.34 23.43 1.53
N MET A 214 -15.69 23.00 2.63
CA MET A 214 -16.37 22.40 3.78
C MET A 214 -17.01 23.44 4.70
N PHE A 215 -16.35 24.57 4.94
CA PHE A 215 -16.80 25.59 5.89
C PHE A 215 -17.23 26.92 5.27
N TYR A 216 -16.88 27.23 4.02
CA TYR A 216 -17.25 28.49 3.37
C TYR A 216 -18.48 28.33 2.46
N PRO A 217 -19.66 28.88 2.81
CA PRO A 217 -20.90 28.62 2.07
C PRO A 217 -20.89 28.95 0.57
N PRO A 218 -20.24 30.05 0.10
CA PRO A 218 -20.13 30.31 -1.34
C PRO A 218 -19.33 29.24 -2.10
N ALA A 219 -18.31 28.64 -1.47
CA ALA A 219 -17.58 27.52 -2.07
C ALA A 219 -18.47 26.26 -2.14
N TYR A 220 -19.23 25.93 -1.08
CA TYR A 220 -20.21 24.83 -1.15
C TYR A 220 -21.20 25.00 -2.31
N SER A 221 -21.62 26.23 -2.61
CA SER A 221 -22.50 26.50 -3.75
C SER A 221 -21.85 26.17 -5.10
N LEU A 222 -20.53 26.35 -5.25
CA LEU A 222 -19.79 25.90 -6.44
C LEU A 222 -19.66 24.38 -6.48
N PHE A 223 -19.54 23.72 -5.33
CA PHE A 223 -19.54 22.26 -5.26
C PHE A 223 -20.85 21.73 -5.83
N ARG A 224 -21.99 22.25 -5.37
CA ARG A 224 -23.34 21.80 -5.74
C ARG A 224 -23.62 21.82 -7.25
N ASP A 225 -23.17 22.85 -7.95
CA ASP A 225 -23.48 23.06 -9.37
C ASP A 225 -22.86 21.98 -10.29
N TYR A 226 -21.73 21.38 -9.88
CA TYR A 226 -21.05 20.38 -10.69
C TYR A 226 -21.78 19.01 -10.72
N PRO A 227 -22.16 18.40 -9.58
CA PRO A 227 -22.98 17.20 -9.57
C PRO A 227 -24.31 17.37 -10.29
N ASP A 228 -25.00 18.52 -10.12
CA ASP A 228 -26.25 18.80 -10.84
C ASP A 228 -26.03 18.75 -12.37
N SER A 229 -25.02 19.48 -12.86
CA SER A 229 -24.73 19.54 -14.30
C SER A 229 -24.30 18.18 -14.88
N LEU A 230 -23.47 17.42 -14.15
CA LEU A 230 -22.91 16.16 -14.64
C LEU A 230 -23.91 15.00 -14.53
N LEU A 231 -24.57 14.85 -13.37
CA LEU A 231 -25.42 13.69 -13.12
C LEU A 231 -26.77 13.80 -13.84
N CYS A 232 -27.28 15.01 -14.08
CA CYS A 232 -28.49 15.25 -14.87
C CYS A 232 -28.25 15.25 -16.39
N HIS A 233 -26.99 15.24 -16.85
CA HIS A 233 -26.68 15.16 -18.27
C HIS A 233 -27.08 13.79 -18.84
N VAL A 234 -27.81 13.81 -19.97
CA VAL A 234 -28.18 12.61 -20.73
C VAL A 234 -27.01 12.25 -21.64
N ASN A 235 -26.37 11.11 -21.37
CA ASN A 235 -25.30 10.61 -22.22
C ASN A 235 -25.88 10.26 -23.61
N PRO A 236 -25.39 10.88 -24.70
CA PRO A 236 -25.97 10.71 -26.03
C PRO A 236 -25.77 9.31 -26.62
N TYR A 237 -24.83 8.53 -26.11
CA TYR A 237 -24.55 7.17 -26.57
C TYR A 237 -25.36 6.10 -25.81
N THR A 238 -25.84 6.40 -24.60
CA THR A 238 -26.72 5.49 -23.83
C THR A 238 -28.18 5.93 -23.86
N GLY A 239 -28.46 7.21 -24.08
CA GLY A 239 -29.80 7.80 -24.02
C GLY A 239 -30.34 7.97 -22.60
N VAL A 240 -29.49 7.81 -21.58
CA VAL A 240 -29.87 7.81 -20.15
C VAL A 240 -29.05 8.87 -19.41
N ALA A 241 -29.66 9.57 -18.46
CA ALA A 241 -28.93 10.46 -17.57
C ALA A 241 -28.06 9.66 -16.59
N TYR A 242 -26.86 10.16 -16.26
CA TYR A 242 -25.94 9.44 -15.36
C TYR A 242 -26.59 9.05 -14.02
N LYS A 243 -27.40 9.94 -13.43
CA LYS A 243 -28.14 9.68 -12.18
C LYS A 243 -29.13 8.51 -12.25
N ASP A 244 -29.59 8.19 -13.46
CA ASP A 244 -30.61 7.19 -13.73
C ASP A 244 -30.02 5.88 -14.28
N ASP A 245 -28.75 5.86 -14.69
CA ASP A 245 -28.13 4.69 -15.31
C ASP A 245 -27.66 3.65 -14.26
N PRO A 246 -28.21 2.42 -14.22
CA PRO A 246 -27.80 1.39 -13.26
C PRO A 246 -26.36 0.90 -13.45
N ALA A 247 -25.67 1.26 -14.55
CA ALA A 247 -24.27 0.95 -14.75
C ALA A 247 -23.33 1.85 -13.92
N LEU A 248 -23.78 3.03 -13.45
CA LEU A 248 -23.04 3.83 -12.47
C LEU A 248 -23.47 3.38 -11.07
N VAL A 249 -22.54 2.83 -10.28
CA VAL A 249 -22.87 2.15 -9.01
C VAL A 249 -22.42 2.93 -7.78
N PHE A 250 -21.32 3.68 -7.87
CA PHE A 250 -20.76 4.43 -6.75
C PHE A 250 -20.50 5.89 -7.09
N ILE A 251 -20.78 6.76 -6.12
CA ILE A 251 -20.39 8.16 -6.11
C ILE A 251 -19.48 8.39 -4.90
N ASN A 252 -18.25 8.82 -5.14
CA ASN A 252 -17.41 9.40 -4.10
C ASN A 252 -17.61 10.94 -4.09
N PRO A 253 -18.11 11.53 -2.99
CA PRO A 253 -18.43 12.96 -2.96
C PRO A 253 -17.22 13.88 -3.09
N MET A 254 -16.12 13.54 -2.42
CA MET A 254 -14.89 14.30 -2.46
C MET A 254 -13.74 13.37 -2.11
N ASN A 255 -12.81 13.18 -3.05
CA ASN A 255 -11.68 12.29 -2.86
C ASN A 255 -10.73 12.85 -1.81
N GLU A 256 -10.42 12.10 -0.76
CA GLU A 256 -9.37 12.42 0.22
C GLU A 256 -9.49 13.86 0.77
N GLY A 257 -10.71 14.34 0.94
CA GLY A 257 -10.96 15.67 1.51
C GLY A 257 -11.22 15.54 3.00
N THR A 258 -10.48 16.25 3.84
CA THR A 258 -10.79 16.31 5.28
C THR A 258 -10.34 17.63 5.89
N LEU A 259 -11.12 18.12 6.86
CA LEU A 259 -10.73 19.17 7.80
C LEU A 259 -9.96 18.61 9.01
N LEU A 260 -10.10 17.32 9.29
CA LEU A 260 -9.70 16.70 10.55
C LEU A 260 -8.22 16.33 10.60
N ASP A 261 -7.58 15.93 9.50
CA ASP A 261 -6.21 15.36 9.57
C ASP A 261 -5.07 16.38 9.39
N HIS A 262 -5.30 17.44 8.60
CA HIS A 262 -4.25 18.41 8.26
C HIS A 262 -4.28 19.71 9.05
N TYR A 263 -5.35 19.96 9.80
CA TYR A 263 -5.41 21.11 10.71
C TYR A 263 -4.52 20.91 11.94
N PHE A 264 -4.02 19.68 12.12
CA PHE A 264 -3.04 19.35 13.13
C PHE A 264 -1.61 19.83 12.80
N TRP A 265 -1.35 20.62 11.75
CA TRP A 265 0.02 21.09 11.43
C TRP A 265 0.13 22.61 11.45
N ASP A 266 1.20 23.10 12.07
CA ASP A 266 1.43 24.49 12.52
C ASP A 266 1.57 25.56 11.42
N ASN A 267 1.31 25.20 10.16
CA ASN A 267 1.75 25.96 8.99
C ASN A 267 0.64 26.73 8.27
N TRP A 268 -0.63 26.59 8.67
CA TRP A 268 -1.71 27.38 8.09
C TRP A 268 -1.55 28.90 8.30
N ASP A 269 -0.74 29.33 9.27
CA ASP A 269 -0.28 30.71 9.52
C ASP A 269 0.92 31.15 8.70
N ASN A 270 1.69 30.21 8.18
CA ASN A 270 2.90 30.51 7.45
C ASN A 270 2.57 30.88 6.00
N GLN A 271 2.67 32.17 5.65
CA GLN A 271 2.42 32.67 4.29
C GLN A 271 3.31 32.07 3.19
N GLN A 272 4.43 31.47 3.58
CA GLN A 272 5.36 30.76 2.67
C GLN A 272 5.00 29.28 2.50
N SER A 273 4.08 28.76 3.31
CA SER A 273 3.60 27.38 3.19
C SER A 273 2.53 27.26 2.11
N ASP A 274 2.54 26.15 1.37
CA ASP A 274 1.45 25.77 0.48
C ASP A 274 0.13 25.53 1.23
N TYR A 275 0.20 25.29 2.55
CA TYR A 275 -0.97 25.10 3.42
C TYR A 275 -1.48 26.41 4.04
N TYR A 276 -0.95 27.57 3.64
CA TYR A 276 -1.40 28.87 4.14
C TYR A 276 -2.89 29.08 3.90
N LEU A 277 -3.63 29.41 4.97
CA LEU A 277 -5.02 29.83 4.88
C LEU A 277 -5.09 31.37 4.98
N PRO A 278 -5.60 32.09 3.96
CA PRO A 278 -5.69 33.55 3.99
C PRO A 278 -6.50 34.05 5.18
N ARG A 279 -6.09 35.20 5.75
CA ARG A 279 -6.73 35.81 6.93
C ARG A 279 -8.25 35.93 6.82
N PHE A 280 -8.77 36.23 5.62
CA PHE A 280 -10.20 36.26 5.35
C PHE A 280 -10.90 34.96 5.78
N TYR A 281 -10.39 33.80 5.35
CA TYR A 281 -10.96 32.49 5.67
C TYR A 281 -10.70 32.04 7.09
N LYS A 282 -9.59 32.49 7.69
CA LYS A 282 -9.34 32.26 9.11
C LYS A 282 -10.33 32.97 10.00
N ASN A 283 -10.63 34.23 9.70
CA ASN A 283 -11.63 34.99 10.45
C ASN A 283 -13.00 34.31 10.34
N GLU A 284 -13.40 33.89 9.14
CA GLU A 284 -14.64 33.13 8.95
C GLU A 284 -14.70 31.88 9.84
N LEU A 285 -13.64 31.08 9.86
CA LEU A 285 -13.57 29.87 10.68
C LEU A 285 -13.49 30.17 12.18
N GLN A 286 -12.82 31.26 12.56
CA GLN A 286 -12.70 31.77 13.93
C GLN A 286 -14.05 32.28 14.47
N ASP A 287 -14.86 32.91 13.62
CA ASP A 287 -16.21 33.36 13.95
C ASP A 287 -17.12 32.15 14.17
N GLN A 288 -17.10 31.18 13.23
CA GLN A 288 -17.84 29.91 13.36
C GLN A 288 -17.45 29.14 14.63
N TRP A 289 -16.17 29.11 15.01
CA TRP A 289 -15.70 28.49 16.25
C TRP A 289 -16.29 29.15 17.50
N ASN A 290 -16.28 30.49 17.55
CA ASN A 290 -16.82 31.20 18.70
C ASN A 290 -18.34 31.07 18.79
N ASP A 291 -19.05 31.03 17.66
CA ASP A 291 -20.49 30.77 17.63
C ASP A 291 -20.81 29.34 18.10
N TRP A 292 -20.06 28.33 17.64
CA TRP A 292 -20.21 26.95 18.10
C TRP A 292 -20.00 26.82 19.62
N LEU A 293 -18.98 27.47 20.17
CA LEU A 293 -18.76 27.49 21.62
C LEU A 293 -19.85 28.23 22.38
N TYR A 294 -20.34 29.34 21.83
CA TYR A 294 -21.39 30.12 22.45
C TYR A 294 -22.70 29.32 22.51
N ASP A 295 -23.05 28.62 21.45
CA ASP A 295 -24.24 27.76 21.40
C ASP A 295 -24.11 26.58 22.36
N LYS A 296 -22.91 26.03 22.53
CA LYS A 296 -22.63 24.91 23.45
C LYS A 296 -22.66 25.32 24.93
N TYR A 297 -21.99 26.40 25.31
CA TYR A 297 -21.72 26.74 26.72
C TYR A 297 -22.47 27.96 27.23
N ARG A 298 -22.83 28.88 26.33
CA ARG A 298 -23.50 30.16 26.57
C ARG A 298 -22.73 31.20 27.42
N TRP A 299 -21.98 30.77 28.44
CA TRP A 299 -21.32 31.62 29.44
C TRP A 299 -19.89 31.18 29.73
N ASP A 300 -18.99 32.15 29.95
CA ASP A 300 -17.57 31.91 30.26
C ASP A 300 -17.39 30.99 31.47
N THR A 301 -18.23 31.15 32.51
CA THR A 301 -18.19 30.32 33.71
C THR A 301 -18.46 28.85 33.42
N THR A 302 -19.41 28.55 32.52
CA THR A 302 -19.73 27.18 32.10
C THR A 302 -18.58 26.59 31.28
N LEU A 303 -18.04 27.35 30.33
CA LEU A 303 -16.92 26.90 29.49
C LEU A 303 -15.67 26.65 30.34
N VAL A 304 -15.29 27.58 31.21
CA VAL A 304 -14.12 27.44 32.08
C VAL A 304 -14.28 26.21 32.97
N ARG A 305 -15.47 25.98 33.54
CA ARG A 305 -15.74 24.79 34.34
C ARG A 305 -15.59 23.50 33.53
N ALA A 306 -16.11 23.47 32.31
CA ALA A 306 -16.01 22.30 31.44
C ALA A 306 -14.55 22.01 31.03
N TRP A 307 -13.79 23.06 30.69
CA TRP A 307 -12.42 22.91 30.21
C TRP A 307 -11.38 22.71 31.29
N SER A 308 -11.68 23.05 32.54
CA SER A 308 -10.75 22.83 33.67
C SER A 308 -10.57 21.36 34.03
N GLY A 309 -11.39 20.44 33.52
CA GLY A 309 -11.16 18.99 33.63
C GLY A 309 -11.23 18.40 35.05
N GLY A 310 -11.64 19.17 36.06
CA GLY A 310 -11.74 18.73 37.45
C GLY A 310 -10.41 18.59 38.20
N ASP A 311 -9.27 18.50 37.51
CA ASP A 311 -7.94 18.46 38.12
C ASP A 311 -7.49 19.85 38.56
N THR A 312 -7.66 20.15 39.85
CA THR A 312 -7.31 21.46 40.43
C THR A 312 -6.08 21.43 41.36
N ILE A 313 -5.51 20.25 41.63
CA ILE A 313 -4.40 20.08 42.58
C ILE A 313 -3.34 19.14 42.00
N SER A 314 -2.07 19.54 42.11
CA SER A 314 -0.94 18.66 41.73
C SER A 314 -0.79 17.50 42.71
N GLY A 315 -0.69 16.28 42.17
CA GLY A 315 -0.41 15.07 42.92
C GLY A 315 1.06 14.94 43.35
N PRO A 316 1.40 13.91 44.15
CA PRO A 316 2.77 13.63 44.56
C PRO A 316 3.67 13.28 43.35
N ASN A 317 4.99 13.41 43.54
CA ASN A 317 5.95 12.92 42.55
C ASN A 317 5.89 11.39 42.47
N LYS A 318 5.66 10.85 41.28
CA LYS A 318 5.66 9.41 40.99
C LYS A 318 7.07 8.85 40.82
N ILE A 319 8.07 9.71 40.63
CA ILE A 319 9.49 9.34 40.54
C ILE A 319 10.09 9.25 41.93
N ILE A 320 10.76 8.13 42.20
CA ILE A 320 11.54 7.89 43.42
C ILE A 320 13.00 8.24 43.14
N ASN A 321 13.67 8.91 44.09
CA ASN A 321 15.08 9.30 43.97
C ASN A 321 15.37 10.06 42.67
N GLY A 322 14.52 11.05 42.33
CA GLY A 322 14.66 11.87 41.13
C GLY A 322 15.75 12.94 41.25
N GLU A 323 16.15 13.24 42.49
CA GLU A 323 17.26 14.09 42.91
C GLU A 323 18.59 13.34 43.01
N PHE A 324 18.58 12.02 42.81
CA PHE A 324 19.76 11.13 42.77
C PHE A 324 20.70 11.17 43.99
N SER A 325 20.23 11.69 45.14
CA SER A 325 20.98 11.76 46.40
C SER A 325 21.15 10.38 47.07
N ASP A 326 20.21 9.46 46.83
CA ASP A 326 20.22 8.13 47.40
C ASP A 326 21.05 7.15 46.55
N THR A 327 22.27 6.85 47.00
CA THR A 327 23.24 6.06 46.23
C THR A 327 23.71 4.79 46.95
N LEU A 328 24.04 3.76 46.16
CA LEU A 328 24.73 2.55 46.61
C LEU A 328 25.90 2.28 45.65
N ASN A 329 27.13 2.25 46.18
CA ASN A 329 28.35 2.08 45.39
C ASN A 329 28.51 3.10 44.23
N GLY A 330 28.10 4.36 44.45
CA GLY A 330 28.22 5.43 43.45
C GLY A 330 27.16 5.40 42.34
N LEU A 331 26.19 4.49 42.42
CA LEU A 331 25.04 4.41 41.53
C LEU A 331 23.76 4.83 42.26
N PRO A 332 22.81 5.52 41.61
CA PRO A 332 21.56 5.92 42.24
C PRO A 332 20.64 4.70 42.42
N ARG A 333 20.07 4.54 43.62
CA ARG A 333 19.08 3.47 43.87
C ARG A 333 17.78 3.75 43.10
N TYR A 334 17.03 2.69 42.77
CA TYR A 334 15.75 2.72 42.02
C TYR A 334 15.83 3.14 40.54
N TRP A 335 17.03 3.36 40.03
CA TRP A 335 17.27 3.65 38.62
C TRP A 335 18.12 2.54 37.99
N TRP A 336 17.94 2.32 36.69
CA TRP A 336 18.70 1.34 35.93
C TRP A 336 19.24 1.94 34.64
N LEU A 337 20.45 1.52 34.26
CA LEU A 337 20.98 1.74 32.93
C LEU A 337 20.90 0.43 32.13
N ASN A 338 20.04 0.40 31.12
CA ASN A 338 20.02 -0.66 30.13
C ASN A 338 21.04 -0.37 29.02
N GLN A 339 21.90 -1.35 28.72
CA GLN A 339 22.82 -1.31 27.59
C GLN A 339 22.71 -2.61 26.77
N MET A 340 22.25 -2.51 25.53
CA MET A 340 22.13 -3.64 24.60
C MET A 340 23.17 -3.60 23.48
N SER A 341 23.57 -2.40 23.04
CA SER A 341 24.66 -2.17 22.09
C SER A 341 25.29 -0.80 22.35
N GLY A 342 26.43 -0.53 21.72
CA GLY A 342 27.24 0.65 22.06
C GLY A 342 28.00 0.44 23.36
N ASN A 343 28.66 1.49 23.85
CA ASN A 343 29.42 1.43 25.09
C ASN A 343 29.16 2.68 25.93
N SER A 344 28.80 2.47 27.20
CA SER A 344 28.49 3.54 28.13
C SER A 344 28.90 3.23 29.57
N ALA A 345 29.03 4.28 30.37
CA ALA A 345 29.18 4.21 31.82
C ALA A 345 28.25 5.22 32.47
N TRP A 346 27.84 4.95 33.71
CA TRP A 346 26.98 5.84 34.48
C TRP A 346 27.36 5.85 35.95
N GLY A 347 26.85 6.85 36.67
CA GLY A 347 27.01 7.02 38.10
C GLY A 347 26.46 8.36 38.53
N VAL A 348 26.72 8.75 39.78
CA VAL A 348 26.29 10.05 40.32
C VAL A 348 27.50 10.92 40.59
N GLN A 349 27.40 12.21 40.28
CA GLN A 349 28.42 13.21 40.64
C GLN A 349 27.77 14.58 40.82
N ASP A 350 28.45 15.49 41.53
CA ASP A 350 28.12 16.90 41.40
C ASP A 350 28.33 17.35 39.94
N ALA A 351 27.31 18.00 39.39
CA ALA A 351 27.25 18.45 38.02
C ALA A 351 26.78 19.90 37.87
N GLY A 352 26.55 20.62 38.97
CA GLY A 352 26.05 22.00 38.95
C GLY A 352 24.66 22.16 38.33
N LEU A 353 23.80 21.14 38.44
CA LEU A 353 22.39 21.20 38.01
C LEU A 353 21.47 21.62 39.16
N SER A 354 21.77 21.17 40.39
CA SER A 354 21.09 21.57 41.61
C SER A 354 22.06 21.56 42.80
N ILE A 355 21.53 21.62 44.03
CA ILE A 355 22.30 21.42 45.26
C ILE A 355 22.62 19.94 45.52
N GLU A 356 21.88 19.02 44.89
CA GLU A 356 22.04 17.58 44.98
C GLU A 356 22.90 17.05 43.82
N PRO A 357 23.50 15.85 43.95
CA PRO A 357 24.32 15.28 42.89
C PRO A 357 23.45 14.75 41.73
N ALA A 358 23.93 14.88 40.49
CA ALA A 358 23.20 14.46 39.30
C ALA A 358 23.65 13.08 38.82
N VAL A 359 22.74 12.31 38.22
CA VAL A 359 23.13 11.12 37.47
C VAL A 359 23.82 11.54 36.17
N PHE A 360 24.91 10.87 35.81
CA PHE A 360 25.52 11.00 34.50
C PHE A 360 25.44 9.69 33.73
N VAL A 361 25.30 9.80 32.41
CA VAL A 361 25.52 8.70 31.47
C VAL A 361 26.53 9.18 30.43
N HIS A 362 27.67 8.53 30.34
CA HIS A 362 28.72 8.79 29.37
C HIS A 362 28.65 7.74 28.27
N VAL A 363 28.32 8.16 27.04
CA VAL A 363 28.32 7.29 25.87
C VAL A 363 29.66 7.41 25.14
N TYR A 364 30.46 6.34 25.18
CA TYR A 364 31.77 6.26 24.54
C TYR A 364 31.67 5.94 23.05
N SER A 365 30.75 5.04 22.69
CA SER A 365 30.46 4.70 21.30
C SER A 365 28.94 4.61 21.09
N PRO A 366 28.42 5.13 19.94
CA PRO A 366 27.00 5.06 19.65
C PRO A 366 26.49 3.63 19.58
N ALA A 367 25.23 3.46 19.95
CA ALA A 367 24.47 2.24 19.83
C ALA A 367 23.77 2.14 18.46
N GLN A 368 23.27 0.95 18.13
CA GLN A 368 22.51 0.73 16.88
C GLN A 368 21.18 1.48 16.85
N TYR A 369 20.51 1.60 18.01
CA TYR A 369 19.27 2.34 18.18
C TYR A 369 19.35 3.22 19.43
N SER A 370 18.54 4.29 19.48
CA SER A 370 18.56 5.26 20.60
C SER A 370 18.29 4.61 21.96
N TRP A 371 17.30 3.73 22.04
CA TRP A 371 16.87 3.04 23.26
C TRP A 371 17.83 1.92 23.73
N HIS A 372 18.89 1.62 22.96
CA HIS A 372 19.89 0.60 23.36
C HIS A 372 20.84 1.08 24.46
N ILE A 373 20.90 2.38 24.75
CA ILE A 373 21.49 2.94 25.98
C ILE A 373 20.42 3.80 26.63
N GLN A 374 19.86 3.34 27.74
CA GLN A 374 18.64 3.87 28.32
C GLN A 374 18.75 3.97 29.84
N LEU A 375 18.64 5.18 30.38
CA LEU A 375 18.44 5.40 31.82
C LEU A 375 16.95 5.34 32.11
N LEU A 376 16.52 4.50 33.04
CA LEU A 376 15.10 4.27 33.28
C LEU A 376 14.73 4.07 34.75
N GLN A 377 13.46 4.37 35.03
CA GLN A 377 12.74 3.96 36.24
C GLN A 377 11.38 3.39 35.83
N SER A 378 10.96 2.27 36.42
CA SER A 378 9.77 1.51 36.04
C SER A 378 8.89 1.19 37.25
N GLY A 379 7.60 0.91 37.01
CA GLY A 379 6.70 0.36 38.02
C GLY A 379 5.72 1.36 38.65
N PHE A 380 5.44 2.48 37.97
CA PHE A 380 4.42 3.44 38.39
C PHE A 380 3.26 3.49 37.39
N THR A 381 2.10 4.00 37.82
CA THR A 381 0.90 4.07 36.98
C THR A 381 0.67 5.46 36.38
N ILE A 382 0.10 5.48 35.19
CA ILE A 382 -0.67 6.61 34.66
C ILE A 382 -2.15 6.24 34.65
N ASP A 383 -2.99 7.26 34.77
CA ASP A 383 -4.43 7.15 34.92
C ASP A 383 -5.10 7.69 33.65
N ASP A 384 -6.28 7.16 33.34
CA ASP A 384 -7.11 7.65 32.24
C ASP A 384 -7.67 9.05 32.55
N ASP A 385 -7.97 9.81 31.50
CA ASP A 385 -8.46 11.19 31.52
C ASP A 385 -7.67 12.10 32.48
N SER A 386 -6.34 11.89 32.52
CA SER A 386 -5.47 12.51 33.52
C SER A 386 -4.23 13.14 32.89
N THR A 387 -3.67 14.08 33.64
CA THR A 387 -2.81 15.12 33.10
C THR A 387 -1.53 15.14 33.91
N TYR A 388 -0.39 15.13 33.23
CA TYR A 388 0.91 14.94 33.86
C TYR A 388 1.90 16.03 33.46
N ARG A 389 2.82 16.37 34.37
CA ARG A 389 4.00 17.19 34.07
C ARG A 389 5.25 16.41 34.42
N LEU A 390 6.10 16.22 33.41
CA LEU A 390 7.45 15.69 33.55
C LEU A 390 8.44 16.86 33.58
N ALA A 391 9.07 17.08 34.74
CA ALA A 391 10.09 18.10 34.90
C ALA A 391 11.44 17.46 35.21
N PHE A 392 12.52 18.02 34.68
CA PHE A 392 13.89 17.64 35.01
C PHE A 392 14.87 18.73 34.61
N LYS A 393 16.09 18.65 35.15
CA LYS A 393 17.24 19.48 34.74
C LYS A 393 18.24 18.61 33.99
N ALA A 394 18.80 19.13 32.93
CA ALA A 394 19.83 18.40 32.18
C ALA A 394 20.84 19.32 31.49
N ARG A 395 22.01 18.75 31.21
CA ARG A 395 23.03 19.29 30.31
C ARG A 395 23.85 18.16 29.68
N ALA A 396 24.59 18.46 28.64
CA ALA A 396 25.49 17.51 27.98
C ALA A 396 26.91 18.05 27.85
N SER A 397 27.89 17.19 27.59
CA SER A 397 29.29 17.61 27.38
C SER A 397 29.51 18.27 26.01
N ARG A 398 28.52 18.14 25.12
CA ARG A 398 28.42 18.75 23.79
C ARG A 398 26.95 18.88 23.42
N ASN A 399 26.63 19.77 22.49
CA ASN A 399 25.27 19.86 21.98
C ASN A 399 24.86 18.52 21.35
N ARG A 400 23.72 17.98 21.81
CA ARG A 400 23.17 16.70 21.34
C ARG A 400 21.68 16.62 21.67
N SER A 401 20.97 15.75 20.98
CA SER A 401 19.59 15.41 21.34
C SER A 401 19.54 14.15 22.21
N ILE A 402 18.52 14.06 23.06
CA ILE A 402 18.12 12.86 23.78
C ILE A 402 16.61 12.66 23.63
N GLU A 403 16.13 11.43 23.82
CA GLU A 403 14.69 11.16 23.79
C GLU A 403 14.19 10.86 25.20
N VAL A 404 13.05 11.43 25.56
CA VAL A 404 12.37 11.21 26.84
C VAL A 404 11.06 10.52 26.56
N VAL A 405 10.86 9.34 27.14
CA VAL A 405 9.72 8.47 26.79
C VAL A 405 9.03 7.97 28.05
N VAL A 406 7.71 8.09 28.09
CA VAL A 406 6.84 7.35 29.03
C VAL A 406 6.13 6.28 28.23
N GLN A 407 6.36 5.01 28.58
CA GLN A 407 5.85 3.88 27.81
C GLN A 407 5.45 2.74 28.74
N ARG A 408 4.65 1.80 28.22
CA ARG A 408 4.34 0.55 28.90
C ARG A 408 5.63 -0.16 29.31
N ASN A 409 5.65 -0.70 30.52
CA ASN A 409 6.84 -1.38 31.06
C ASN A 409 7.03 -2.83 30.56
N GLN A 410 6.26 -3.26 29.56
CA GLN A 410 6.31 -4.59 28.97
C GLN A 410 5.92 -4.55 27.49
N SER A 411 6.27 -5.60 26.75
CA SER A 411 5.86 -5.81 25.35
C SER A 411 4.33 -5.66 25.22
N PRO A 412 3.81 -4.88 24.23
CA PRO A 412 4.50 -4.35 23.05
C PRO A 412 5.19 -2.98 23.22
N TRP A 413 5.43 -2.51 24.45
CA TRP A 413 6.14 -1.25 24.75
C TRP A 413 5.42 0.01 24.23
N THR A 414 4.07 0.02 24.29
CA THR A 414 3.24 1.14 23.86
C THR A 414 3.74 2.46 24.44
N VAL A 415 4.03 3.44 23.59
CA VAL A 415 4.50 4.77 23.98
C VAL A 415 3.30 5.67 24.26
N TYR A 416 3.25 6.25 25.46
CA TYR A 416 2.20 7.19 25.89
C TYR A 416 2.66 8.65 25.87
N TYR A 417 3.97 8.87 25.94
CA TYR A 417 4.59 10.17 25.77
C TYR A 417 5.98 10.02 25.16
N TYR A 418 6.32 10.87 24.20
CA TYR A 418 7.64 10.95 23.58
C TYR A 418 7.98 12.41 23.33
N GLU A 419 9.19 12.83 23.69
CA GLU A 419 9.74 14.13 23.36
C GLU A 419 11.23 14.00 23.02
N SER A 420 11.67 14.69 21.97
CA SER A 420 13.09 14.85 21.65
C SER A 420 13.57 16.19 22.17
N VAL A 421 14.48 16.18 23.15
CA VAL A 421 14.99 17.42 23.76
C VAL A 421 16.44 17.68 23.36
N ASN A 422 16.72 18.92 22.97
CA ASN A 422 18.07 19.36 22.63
C ASN A 422 18.81 19.84 23.89
N LEU A 423 19.87 19.13 24.23
CA LEU A 423 20.77 19.48 25.33
C LEU A 423 21.93 20.32 24.81
N THR A 424 22.31 21.31 25.60
CA THR A 424 23.50 22.13 25.41
C THR A 424 24.54 21.85 26.49
N THR A 425 25.67 22.55 26.44
CA THR A 425 26.68 22.49 27.51
C THR A 425 26.27 23.22 28.78
N SER A 426 25.24 24.07 28.72
CA SER A 426 24.68 24.79 29.85
C SER A 426 23.54 24.02 30.51
N ALA A 427 23.35 24.23 31.81
CA ALA A 427 22.21 23.68 32.54
C ALA A 427 20.89 24.21 31.98
N GLN A 428 19.96 23.31 31.68
CA GLN A 428 18.63 23.62 31.20
C GLN A 428 17.59 22.95 32.10
N SER A 429 16.44 23.61 32.28
CA SER A 429 15.26 23.02 32.93
C SER A 429 14.22 22.71 31.87
N PHE A 430 13.60 21.54 31.98
CA PHE A 430 12.55 21.06 31.11
C PHE A 430 11.28 20.87 31.93
N ASP A 431 10.15 21.27 31.35
CA ASP A 431 8.82 21.17 31.94
C ASP A 431 7.86 20.75 30.83
N LEU A 432 7.54 19.46 30.84
CA LEU A 432 6.96 18.75 29.72
C LEU A 432 5.57 18.22 30.11
N PRO A 433 4.49 18.96 29.80
CA PRO A 433 3.13 18.51 30.05
C PRO A 433 2.68 17.44 29.03
N PHE A 434 1.92 16.45 29.49
CA PHE A 434 1.25 15.48 28.63
C PHE A 434 -0.07 14.98 29.20
N TYR A 435 -0.88 14.37 28.33
CA TYR A 435 -2.19 13.82 28.65
C TYR A 435 -2.19 12.30 28.45
N SER A 436 -2.85 11.57 29.35
CA SER A 436 -3.08 10.13 29.24
C SER A 436 -4.54 9.83 28.94
N SER A 437 -4.79 9.01 27.92
CA SER A 437 -6.12 8.48 27.54
C SER A 437 -6.36 7.04 28.02
N THR A 438 -5.55 6.56 28.96
CA THR A 438 -5.59 5.17 29.41
C THR A 438 -5.05 4.99 30.82
N ASN A 439 -5.40 3.87 31.44
CA ASN A 439 -4.77 3.38 32.66
C ASN A 439 -3.70 2.33 32.28
N ASP A 440 -2.45 2.55 32.67
CA ASP A 440 -1.40 1.52 32.49
C ASP A 440 -0.28 1.63 33.53
N THR A 441 0.47 0.53 33.67
CA THR A 441 1.75 0.52 34.37
C THR A 441 2.86 0.85 33.37
N VAL A 442 3.66 1.87 33.70
CA VAL A 442 4.61 2.47 32.78
C VAL A 442 6.02 2.54 33.36
N GLN A 443 6.95 2.95 32.49
CA GLN A 443 8.30 3.33 32.82
C GLN A 443 8.62 4.69 32.18
N LEU A 444 9.49 5.46 32.85
CA LEU A 444 10.12 6.66 32.30
C LEU A 444 11.52 6.27 31.83
N THR A 445 11.86 6.67 30.61
CA THR A 445 13.15 6.37 30.00
C THR A 445 13.76 7.59 29.34
N PHE A 446 15.06 7.79 29.57
CA PHE A 446 15.91 8.70 28.81
C PHE A 446 16.78 7.89 27.86
N ASN A 447 16.51 7.95 26.56
CA ASN A 447 17.25 7.25 25.52
C ASN A 447 18.43 8.11 25.03
N LEU A 448 19.61 7.51 25.02
CA LEU A 448 20.89 8.22 24.92
C LEU A 448 21.81 7.62 23.84
N GLY A 449 21.38 6.57 23.14
CA GLY A 449 22.25 5.68 22.39
C GLY A 449 22.88 6.24 21.11
N LEU A 450 22.25 7.19 20.41
CA LEU A 450 22.67 7.56 19.05
C LEU A 450 23.91 8.48 18.98
N ASP A 451 24.27 9.12 20.07
CA ASP A 451 25.32 10.15 20.11
C ASP A 451 26.33 9.88 21.23
N THR A 452 27.59 10.24 21.00
CA THR A 452 28.64 10.17 22.04
C THR A 452 28.63 11.39 22.96
N GLY A 453 29.29 11.27 24.11
CA GLY A 453 29.44 12.31 25.12
C GLY A 453 28.68 12.00 26.40
N ARG A 454 28.89 12.85 27.42
CA ARG A 454 28.27 12.71 28.73
C ARG A 454 26.99 13.55 28.81
N VAL A 455 25.93 12.96 29.35
CA VAL A 455 24.67 13.63 29.69
C VAL A 455 24.52 13.59 31.21
N TRP A 456 24.13 14.70 31.81
CA TRP A 456 23.77 14.79 33.22
C TRP A 456 22.29 15.13 33.33
N ILE A 457 21.60 14.45 34.24
CA ILE A 457 20.17 14.60 34.51
C ILE A 457 19.98 14.71 36.02
N ASP A 458 19.08 15.59 36.46
CA ASP A 458 18.78 15.84 37.86
C ASP A 458 17.33 16.32 38.05
N ASP A 459 16.84 16.31 39.28
CA ASP A 459 15.55 16.86 39.72
C ASP A 459 14.36 16.31 38.89
N VAL A 460 14.35 14.99 38.67
CA VAL A 460 13.34 14.33 37.84
C VAL A 460 12.03 14.18 38.60
N GLN A 461 10.97 14.76 38.06
CA GLN A 461 9.64 14.75 38.66
C GLN A 461 8.58 14.41 37.64
N LEU A 462 7.72 13.45 37.96
CA LEU A 462 6.51 13.15 37.21
C LEU A 462 5.32 13.28 38.15
N ARG A 463 4.48 14.30 37.94
CA ARG A 463 3.33 14.57 38.81
C ARG A 463 2.06 14.62 37.98
N ARG A 464 0.95 14.13 38.54
CA ARG A 464 -0.38 14.55 38.06
C ARG A 464 -0.51 16.04 38.36
N ALA A 465 -0.93 16.86 37.41
CA ALA A 465 -0.99 18.30 37.62
C ALA A 465 -2.02 18.96 36.69
N PRO A 466 -2.78 19.98 37.17
CA PRO A 466 -3.70 20.76 36.34
C PRO A 466 -2.99 21.31 35.09
N PHE A 467 -3.74 21.50 34.01
CA PHE A 467 -3.23 22.18 32.83
C PHE A 467 -2.95 23.66 33.08
N GLY A 468 -2.22 24.26 32.12
CA GLY A 468 -2.03 25.70 32.01
C GLY A 468 -3.33 26.43 31.62
N THR A 469 -3.22 27.36 30.68
CA THR A 469 -4.26 28.34 30.39
C THR A 469 -5.57 27.71 29.87
N VAL A 470 -6.71 28.00 30.50
CA VAL A 470 -8.04 27.65 29.96
C VAL A 470 -8.47 28.69 28.92
N LEU A 471 -8.47 29.96 29.34
CA LEU A 471 -8.70 31.14 28.51
C LEU A 471 -7.51 32.08 28.65
N ASP A 472 -7.03 32.61 27.53
CA ASP A 472 -6.05 33.69 27.57
C ASP A 472 -6.67 34.96 28.17
N PRO A 473 -5.85 35.87 28.73
CA PRO A 473 -6.32 37.18 29.15
C PRO A 473 -7.07 37.90 28.01
N GLY A 474 -8.35 38.22 28.24
CA GLY A 474 -9.22 38.91 27.27
C GLY A 474 -10.05 37.99 26.36
N GLU A 475 -9.87 36.67 26.42
CA GLU A 475 -10.78 35.74 25.77
C GLU A 475 -12.11 35.66 26.53
N SER A 476 -13.23 35.76 25.81
CA SER A 476 -14.59 35.60 26.35
C SER A 476 -15.56 35.16 25.25
N LEU A 477 -16.50 34.28 25.62
CA LEU A 477 -17.64 33.92 24.78
C LEU A 477 -18.57 35.10 24.54
N ALA A 478 -18.71 35.99 25.52
CA ALA A 478 -19.58 37.17 25.41
C ALA A 478 -19.10 38.10 24.29
N THR A 479 -17.79 38.19 24.08
CA THR A 479 -17.17 39.01 23.03
C THR A 479 -16.72 38.22 21.80
N ARG A 480 -16.93 36.89 21.76
CA ARG A 480 -16.52 36.00 20.65
C ARG A 480 -15.02 36.09 20.34
N THR A 481 -14.17 36.09 21.37
CA THR A 481 -12.72 36.30 21.23
C THR A 481 -11.86 35.06 21.51
N ILE A 482 -12.44 33.88 21.71
CA ILE A 482 -11.69 32.65 22.01
C ILE A 482 -10.99 32.16 20.74
N LYS A 483 -9.66 32.10 20.74
CA LYS A 483 -8.88 31.75 19.55
C LYS A 483 -8.82 30.25 19.28
N LEU A 484 -8.70 29.89 18.01
CA LEU A 484 -8.26 28.56 17.59
C LEU A 484 -6.77 28.37 17.90
N VAL A 485 -6.37 27.17 18.32
CA VAL A 485 -5.01 26.84 18.76
C VAL A 485 -4.32 25.89 17.79
N ASN A 486 -3.07 26.18 17.45
CA ASN A 486 -2.23 25.32 16.60
C ASN A 486 -1.81 24.06 17.36
N TRP A 487 -1.63 22.95 16.64
CA TRP A 487 -1.33 21.64 17.24
C TRP A 487 -0.05 21.60 18.07
N SER A 488 1.04 22.23 17.63
CA SER A 488 2.28 22.33 18.43
C SER A 488 2.06 22.99 19.78
N ASN A 489 1.08 23.90 19.87
CA ASN A 489 0.75 24.64 21.08
C ASN A 489 -0.37 23.98 21.91
N ARG A 490 -0.87 22.80 21.52
CA ARG A 490 -2.05 22.18 22.16
C ARG A 490 -1.84 21.87 23.65
N TYR A 491 -0.60 21.60 24.07
CA TYR A 491 -0.26 21.31 25.46
C TYR A 491 -0.09 22.56 26.34
N ALA A 492 -0.10 23.76 25.74
CA ALA A 492 -0.11 25.02 26.49
C ALA A 492 -1.50 25.34 27.10
N TYR A 493 -2.54 24.65 26.64
CA TYR A 493 -3.93 24.84 27.08
C TYR A 493 -4.49 23.55 27.67
N ALA A 494 -5.63 23.66 28.35
CA ALA A 494 -6.38 22.49 28.78
C ALA A 494 -6.84 21.63 27.57
N PRO A 495 -6.81 20.29 27.67
CA PRO A 495 -7.01 19.37 26.55
C PRO A 495 -8.46 19.42 26.09
N TYR A 496 -9.39 19.67 27.01
CA TYR A 496 -10.81 19.86 26.73
C TYR A 496 -11.08 21.02 25.75
N ARG A 497 -10.24 22.07 25.75
CA ARG A 497 -10.27 23.12 24.71
C ARG A 497 -9.99 22.52 23.34
N TYR A 498 -8.98 21.64 23.26
CA TYR A 498 -8.59 21.01 22.01
C TYR A 498 -9.55 19.89 21.60
N PHE A 499 -10.10 19.12 22.55
CA PHE A 499 -11.15 18.15 22.29
C PHE A 499 -12.36 18.84 21.65
N ASP A 500 -12.75 20.00 22.16
CA ASP A 500 -13.82 20.80 21.56
C ASP A 500 -13.44 21.37 20.20
N GLN A 501 -12.20 21.80 19.99
CA GLN A 501 -11.74 22.22 18.67
C GLN A 501 -11.79 21.06 17.66
N ILE A 502 -11.44 19.83 18.07
CA ILE A 502 -11.59 18.63 17.24
C ILE A 502 -13.08 18.36 16.96
N ARG A 503 -13.96 18.42 17.97
CA ARG A 503 -15.42 18.27 17.78
C ARG A 503 -15.99 19.31 16.83
N PHE A 504 -15.54 20.57 16.94
CA PHE A 504 -15.95 21.64 16.04
C PHE A 504 -15.60 21.33 14.58
N PHE A 505 -14.36 20.90 14.29
CA PHE A 505 -14.01 20.49 12.93
C PHE A 505 -14.79 19.25 12.47
N HIS A 506 -15.02 18.30 13.38
CA HIS A 506 -15.81 17.11 13.10
C HIS A 506 -17.25 17.46 12.73
N ASP A 507 -17.86 18.41 13.44
CA ASP A 507 -19.22 18.89 13.20
C ASP A 507 -19.32 19.63 11.85
N ILE A 508 -18.34 20.48 11.52
CA ILE A 508 -18.30 21.17 10.21
C ILE A 508 -18.20 20.15 9.07
N GLU A 509 -17.27 19.19 9.18
CA GLU A 509 -17.05 18.18 8.15
C GLU A 509 -18.28 17.28 7.99
N THR A 510 -18.84 16.80 9.10
CA THR A 510 -20.09 16.01 9.13
C THR A 510 -21.25 16.79 8.51
N ALA A 511 -21.37 18.08 8.82
CA ALA A 511 -22.41 18.93 8.24
C ALA A 511 -22.22 19.12 6.73
N PHE A 512 -20.98 19.27 6.25
CA PHE A 512 -20.67 19.33 4.82
C PHE A 512 -21.11 18.06 4.08
N TYR A 513 -20.73 16.89 4.57
CA TYR A 513 -21.10 15.62 3.93
C TYR A 513 -22.59 15.29 4.04
N ARG A 514 -23.24 15.70 5.14
CA ARG A 514 -24.71 15.60 5.24
C ARG A 514 -25.39 16.46 4.18
N ARG A 515 -24.91 17.69 3.95
CA ARG A 515 -25.44 18.57 2.89
C ARG A 515 -25.22 17.96 1.49
N ILE A 516 -24.08 17.33 1.22
CA ILE A 516 -23.86 16.64 -0.07
C ILE A 516 -24.78 15.43 -0.20
N SER A 517 -24.91 14.63 0.83
CA SER A 517 -25.80 13.45 0.82
C SER A 517 -27.25 13.86 0.55
N SER A 518 -27.72 14.94 1.18
CA SER A 518 -29.06 15.50 0.93
C SER A 518 -29.21 16.08 -0.49
N LEU A 519 -28.19 16.77 -1.02
CA LEU A 519 -28.17 17.21 -2.41
C LEU A 519 -28.35 16.00 -3.36
N LEU A 520 -27.58 14.94 -3.15
CA LEU A 520 -27.60 13.77 -4.02
C LEU A 520 -28.94 13.02 -3.91
N ASN A 521 -29.37 12.69 -2.70
CA ASN A 521 -30.52 11.82 -2.48
C ASN A 521 -31.85 12.58 -2.57
N ASP A 522 -31.96 13.74 -1.91
CA ASP A 522 -33.25 14.43 -1.76
C ASP A 522 -33.51 15.43 -2.89
N THR A 523 -32.46 16.04 -3.44
CA THR A 523 -32.59 17.07 -4.49
C THR A 523 -32.43 16.50 -5.90
N LEU A 524 -31.31 15.82 -6.17
CA LEU A 524 -31.01 15.27 -7.49
C LEU A 524 -31.67 13.91 -7.74
N ASN A 525 -32.10 13.23 -6.66
CA ASN A 525 -32.69 11.89 -6.66
C ASN A 525 -31.77 10.86 -7.34
N VAL A 526 -30.46 10.93 -7.04
CA VAL A 526 -29.50 9.95 -7.56
C VAL A 526 -29.83 8.58 -7.01
N GLN A 527 -29.56 7.55 -7.82
CA GLN A 527 -29.93 6.17 -7.50
C GLN A 527 -28.72 5.28 -7.20
N MET A 528 -27.52 5.88 -7.19
CA MET A 528 -26.23 5.23 -6.93
C MET A 528 -25.88 5.32 -5.45
N LEU A 529 -25.05 4.41 -4.96
CA LEU A 529 -24.64 4.45 -3.56
C LEU A 529 -23.52 5.47 -3.36
N VAL A 530 -23.72 6.36 -2.39
CA VAL A 530 -22.69 7.29 -1.93
C VAL A 530 -21.67 6.53 -1.09
N THR A 531 -20.39 6.70 -1.38
CA THR A 531 -19.30 6.09 -0.60
C THR A 531 -18.75 7.09 0.41
N SER A 532 -18.12 6.59 1.47
CA SER A 532 -17.22 7.44 2.26
C SER A 532 -16.02 7.89 1.41
N SER A 533 -15.29 8.86 1.92
CA SER A 533 -13.94 9.15 1.46
C SER A 533 -12.95 8.63 2.48
N PHE A 534 -11.81 8.12 2.03
CA PHE A 534 -10.69 7.80 2.90
C PHE A 534 -9.66 8.91 2.96
N PHE A 535 -8.94 9.02 4.07
CA PHE A 535 -7.73 9.84 4.14
C PHE A 535 -6.74 9.22 5.12
N TRP A 536 -5.61 8.71 4.59
CA TRP A 536 -4.31 8.36 5.20
C TRP A 536 -4.22 7.80 6.64
N SER A 537 -5.34 7.37 7.24
CA SER A 537 -5.53 6.74 8.57
C SER A 537 -6.50 7.46 9.52
N SER A 538 -7.17 8.54 9.10
CA SER A 538 -8.03 9.35 9.98
C SER A 538 -9.31 8.61 10.39
N GLU A 539 -9.33 8.01 11.59
CA GLU A 539 -10.51 7.37 12.13
C GLU A 539 -11.63 8.38 12.39
N LEU A 540 -11.31 9.65 12.69
CA LEU A 540 -12.31 10.72 12.84
C LEU A 540 -13.00 11.03 11.51
N HIS A 541 -12.24 11.07 10.40
CA HIS A 541 -12.81 11.22 9.07
C HIS A 541 -13.72 10.05 8.73
N GLN A 542 -13.27 8.82 8.96
CA GLN A 542 -14.11 7.63 8.74
C GLN A 542 -15.35 7.64 9.64
N PHE A 543 -15.22 8.09 10.88
CA PHE A 543 -16.34 8.19 11.80
C PHE A 543 -17.39 9.20 11.33
N ALA A 544 -16.97 10.37 10.81
CA ALA A 544 -17.88 11.36 10.22
C ALA A 544 -18.73 10.75 9.09
N TRP A 545 -18.11 9.88 8.27
CA TRP A 545 -18.80 9.16 7.22
C TRP A 545 -19.62 7.97 7.69
N SER A 546 -19.23 7.31 8.78
CA SER A 546 -19.83 6.07 9.26
C SER A 546 -21.34 6.18 9.54
N ASN A 547 -21.85 7.40 9.79
CA ASN A 547 -23.29 7.66 9.97
C ASN A 547 -23.98 8.22 8.72
N LEU A 548 -23.24 8.60 7.68
CA LEU A 548 -23.76 9.32 6.50
C LEU A 548 -23.71 8.49 5.22
N ALA A 549 -22.64 7.71 5.01
CA ALA A 549 -22.46 6.93 3.80
C ALA A 549 -23.02 5.50 3.96
N PRO A 550 -23.78 4.98 3.00
CA PRO A 550 -24.19 3.57 2.99
C PRO A 550 -23.02 2.61 2.75
N VAL A 551 -21.94 3.05 2.10
CA VAL A 551 -20.79 2.22 1.73
C VAL A 551 -19.51 2.85 2.27
N MET A 552 -18.68 2.05 2.95
CA MET A 552 -17.37 2.48 3.44
C MET A 552 -16.29 2.26 2.37
N ASP A 553 -15.34 3.18 2.28
CA ASP A 553 -14.23 3.19 1.33
C ASP A 553 -12.89 3.37 2.03
N GLY A 554 -11.82 2.83 1.45
CA GLY A 554 -10.44 2.87 1.96
C GLY A 554 -9.42 3.07 0.86
N HIS A 555 -8.36 3.87 1.12
CA HIS A 555 -7.23 4.08 0.18
C HIS A 555 -5.87 3.64 0.79
N PRO A 556 -5.68 2.34 1.09
CA PRO A 556 -4.42 1.85 1.62
C PRO A 556 -3.34 1.75 0.54
N TYR A 557 -2.17 2.31 0.83
CA TYR A 557 -0.95 2.12 0.04
C TYR A 557 0.15 1.50 0.90
N TYR A 558 0.99 0.67 0.27
CA TYR A 558 2.15 0.11 0.97
C TYR A 558 3.25 1.16 1.20
N ASP A 559 3.51 1.96 0.16
CA ASP A 559 4.53 2.99 0.12
C ASP A 559 4.00 4.14 -0.75
N HIS A 560 4.45 5.36 -0.45
CA HIS A 560 4.11 6.54 -1.23
C HIS A 560 5.38 7.35 -1.51
N PRO A 561 5.68 7.66 -2.79
CA PRO A 561 6.89 8.41 -3.10
C PRO A 561 6.83 9.79 -2.42
N SER A 562 7.95 10.22 -1.85
CA SER A 562 8.14 11.59 -1.38
C SER A 562 9.07 12.34 -2.33
N PHE A 563 8.88 13.64 -2.48
CA PHE A 563 9.53 14.43 -3.51
C PHE A 563 10.36 15.56 -2.88
N PRO A 564 11.68 15.38 -2.68
CA PRO A 564 12.51 16.36 -1.99
C PRO A 564 12.74 17.65 -2.81
N GLY A 565 12.44 17.62 -4.11
CA GLY A 565 12.53 18.77 -5.01
C GLY A 565 11.14 19.28 -5.41
N GLN A 566 10.68 18.84 -6.58
CA GLN A 566 9.37 19.22 -7.12
C GLN A 566 8.36 18.08 -6.92
N PRO A 567 7.10 18.38 -6.55
CA PRO A 567 6.05 17.36 -6.47
C PRO A 567 5.98 16.53 -7.76
N TRP A 568 5.85 15.21 -7.62
CA TRP A 568 5.73 14.27 -8.73
C TRP A 568 6.94 14.21 -9.69
N ASP A 569 8.12 14.68 -9.26
CA ASP A 569 9.35 14.53 -10.03
C ASP A 569 9.71 13.04 -10.21
N THR A 570 9.68 12.59 -11.46
CA THR A 570 9.91 11.18 -11.83
C THR A 570 11.37 10.73 -11.73
N LEU A 571 12.32 11.65 -11.57
CA LEU A 571 13.74 11.36 -11.43
C LEU A 571 14.26 11.68 -10.02
N ASN A 572 13.63 12.61 -9.31
CA ASN A 572 13.99 13.03 -7.96
C ASN A 572 12.86 12.73 -6.95
N PHE A 573 12.79 11.47 -6.51
CA PHE A 573 11.84 10.99 -5.50
C PHE A 573 12.55 10.09 -4.47
N ARG A 574 11.91 9.84 -3.34
CA ARG A 574 12.34 8.84 -2.35
C ARG A 574 11.22 7.84 -2.10
N ILE A 575 11.61 6.58 -1.90
CA ILE A 575 10.74 5.47 -1.49
C ILE A 575 11.45 4.66 -0.41
N SER A 576 10.70 3.83 0.32
CA SER A 576 11.31 2.88 1.26
C SER A 576 12.10 1.78 0.55
N ASN A 577 11.61 1.33 -0.62
CA ASN A 577 12.03 0.11 -1.32
C ASN A 577 12.17 -1.12 -0.37
N ALA A 578 11.42 -1.11 0.74
CA ALA A 578 11.45 -2.19 1.71
C ALA A 578 10.84 -3.47 1.10
N TYR A 579 11.31 -4.63 1.54
CA TYR A 579 10.76 -5.90 1.08
C TYR A 579 9.34 -6.11 1.62
N PHE A 580 8.35 -6.21 0.73
CA PHE A 580 6.96 -6.41 1.11
C PHE A 580 6.80 -7.72 1.90
N GLY A 581 6.34 -7.60 3.14
CA GLY A 581 6.21 -8.71 4.08
C GLY A 581 7.20 -8.70 5.25
N GLN A 582 8.20 -7.80 5.27
CA GLN A 582 9.10 -7.60 6.42
C GLN A 582 8.61 -6.47 7.35
N GLY A 583 8.38 -6.78 8.63
CA GLY A 583 8.22 -5.77 9.71
C GLY A 583 6.93 -4.93 9.68
N GLN A 584 7.02 -3.66 10.11
CA GLN A 584 5.92 -2.66 10.08
C GLN A 584 5.61 -2.16 8.66
N ASN A 585 6.55 -2.31 7.73
CA ASN A 585 6.42 -1.88 6.35
C ASN A 585 5.45 -2.84 5.63
N GLY A 586 4.22 -2.37 5.43
CA GLY A 586 3.12 -3.10 4.79
C GLY A 586 1.97 -3.50 5.69
N GLU A 587 2.09 -3.29 7.01
CA GLU A 587 0.93 -3.43 7.90
C GLU A 587 -0.19 -2.47 7.49
N TRP A 588 0.17 -1.22 7.15
CA TRP A 588 -0.76 -0.19 6.69
C TRP A 588 -1.67 -0.63 5.57
N PHE A 589 -1.15 -1.47 4.69
CA PHE A 589 -1.90 -1.94 3.55
C PHE A 589 -3.11 -2.80 3.97
N PHE A 590 -2.96 -3.58 5.03
CA PHE A 590 -4.03 -4.43 5.59
C PHE A 590 -4.80 -3.74 6.72
N THR A 591 -4.11 -3.05 7.64
CA THR A 591 -4.71 -2.39 8.80
C THR A 591 -5.54 -1.16 8.39
N GLY A 592 -5.10 -0.40 7.38
CA GLY A 592 -5.85 0.72 6.83
C GLY A 592 -7.20 0.28 6.26
N ALA A 593 -7.24 -0.84 5.53
CA ALA A 593 -8.48 -1.44 5.05
C ALA A 593 -9.40 -1.87 6.20
N ASN A 594 -8.85 -2.53 7.22
CA ASN A 594 -9.62 -2.99 8.37
C ASN A 594 -10.21 -1.83 9.19
N ARG A 595 -9.54 -0.69 9.26
CA ARG A 595 -10.00 0.52 9.96
C ARG A 595 -11.16 1.24 9.29
N CYS A 596 -11.35 1.06 7.99
CA CYS A 596 -12.50 1.63 7.28
C CYS A 596 -13.73 0.74 7.39
N ALA A 597 -13.52 -0.55 7.66
CA ALA A 597 -14.60 -1.52 7.72
C ALA A 597 -15.51 -1.24 8.93
N ALA A 598 -16.72 -0.78 8.66
CA ALA A 598 -17.81 -0.81 9.63
C ALA A 598 -18.57 -2.12 9.45
N LEU A 599 -18.66 -2.93 10.52
CA LEU A 599 -19.14 -4.32 10.45
C LEU A 599 -20.47 -4.53 9.72
N GLN A 600 -21.37 -3.56 9.84
CA GLN A 600 -22.73 -3.59 9.29
C GLN A 600 -22.86 -2.85 7.95
N LYS A 601 -21.75 -2.46 7.32
CA LYS A 601 -21.76 -1.77 6.03
C LYS A 601 -20.90 -2.50 5.00
N PRO A 602 -21.24 -2.35 3.72
CA PRO A 602 -20.37 -2.77 2.64
C PRO A 602 -19.03 -2.05 2.70
N MET A 603 -17.97 -2.78 2.36
CA MET A 603 -16.61 -2.27 2.34
C MET A 603 -16.08 -2.34 0.92
N ILE A 604 -15.67 -1.20 0.39
CA ILE A 604 -14.93 -1.11 -0.87
C ILE A 604 -13.55 -0.47 -0.62
N ILE A 605 -12.62 -0.70 -1.54
CA ILE A 605 -11.31 -0.07 -1.54
C ILE A 605 -11.13 0.53 -2.93
N THR A 606 -11.33 1.84 -3.09
CA THR A 606 -11.27 2.46 -4.42
C THR A 606 -9.86 2.83 -4.88
N GLU A 607 -8.88 2.75 -3.98
CA GLU A 607 -7.48 3.05 -4.28
C GLU A 607 -6.52 2.14 -3.51
N TRP A 608 -5.77 1.32 -4.25
CA TRP A 608 -4.69 0.54 -3.65
C TRP A 608 -3.67 0.13 -4.71
N GLN A 609 -2.38 0.21 -4.37
CA GLN A 609 -1.29 -0.28 -5.23
C GLN A 609 0.07 -0.22 -4.50
N HIS A 610 1.06 -0.96 -5.01
CA HIS A 610 2.47 -0.71 -4.70
C HIS A 610 3.11 0.13 -5.83
N PRO A 611 3.67 1.33 -5.56
CA PRO A 611 4.24 2.19 -6.59
C PRO A 611 5.48 1.57 -7.25
N ALA A 612 5.70 1.92 -8.51
CA ALA A 612 6.94 1.73 -9.24
C ALA A 612 7.91 2.91 -8.99
N PRO A 613 9.23 2.66 -8.87
CA PRO A 613 9.86 1.36 -8.94
C PRO A 613 9.93 0.71 -7.54
N SER A 614 9.94 -0.62 -7.48
CA SER A 614 10.14 -1.40 -6.25
C SER A 614 10.53 -2.81 -6.64
N GLU A 615 11.45 -3.40 -5.86
CA GLU A 615 11.94 -4.76 -6.07
C GLU A 615 10.99 -5.85 -5.56
N SER A 616 10.10 -5.56 -4.59
CA SER A 616 9.24 -6.56 -3.94
C SER A 616 7.75 -6.46 -4.36
N ARG A 617 7.42 -5.58 -5.31
CA ARG A 617 6.05 -5.33 -5.81
C ARG A 617 5.28 -6.58 -6.22
N TYR A 618 5.94 -7.61 -6.74
CA TYR A 618 5.31 -8.86 -7.17
C TYR A 618 4.58 -9.59 -6.04
N VAL A 619 4.93 -9.32 -4.77
CA VAL A 619 4.31 -9.95 -3.60
C VAL A 619 2.95 -9.34 -3.29
N THR A 620 2.64 -8.12 -3.71
CA THR A 620 1.49 -7.35 -3.18
C THR A 620 0.13 -7.77 -3.73
N LEU A 621 0.01 -7.87 -5.06
CA LEU A 621 -1.28 -7.88 -5.75
C LEU A 621 -2.16 -9.07 -5.38
N LEU A 622 -1.64 -10.29 -5.53
CA LEU A 622 -2.43 -11.51 -5.41
C LEU A 622 -2.74 -11.89 -3.94
N PRO A 623 -1.78 -11.82 -2.99
CA PRO A 623 -2.09 -11.98 -1.57
C PRO A 623 -3.14 -10.99 -1.07
N PHE A 624 -3.09 -9.72 -1.46
CA PHE A 624 -4.07 -8.74 -1.01
C PHE A 624 -5.45 -8.93 -1.64
N ALA A 625 -5.54 -9.17 -2.94
CA ALA A 625 -6.81 -9.48 -3.59
C ALA A 625 -7.48 -10.72 -2.97
N SER A 626 -6.68 -11.74 -2.62
CA SER A 626 -7.16 -12.93 -1.92
C SER A 626 -7.61 -12.61 -0.50
N TYR A 627 -6.83 -11.82 0.25
CA TYR A 627 -7.21 -11.38 1.60
C TYR A 627 -8.53 -10.59 1.58
N ALA A 628 -8.68 -9.61 0.69
CA ALA A 628 -9.90 -8.84 0.53
C ALA A 628 -11.12 -9.73 0.16
N ALA A 629 -10.90 -10.79 -0.62
CA ALA A 629 -11.93 -11.77 -0.93
C ALA A 629 -12.35 -12.59 0.31
N LEU A 630 -11.36 -13.03 1.10
CA LEU A 630 -11.55 -13.79 2.34
C LEU A 630 -12.18 -12.96 3.47
N ARG A 631 -11.95 -11.64 3.46
CA ARG A 631 -12.63 -10.66 4.33
C ARG A 631 -14.00 -10.23 3.81
N ASP A 632 -14.41 -10.76 2.65
CA ASP A 632 -15.69 -10.47 2.02
C ASP A 632 -15.95 -8.97 1.81
N TYR A 633 -14.92 -8.26 1.34
CA TYR A 633 -15.08 -6.88 0.84
C TYR A 633 -15.91 -6.90 -0.44
N ASP A 634 -16.79 -5.92 -0.59
CA ASP A 634 -17.72 -5.79 -1.72
C ASP A 634 -17.06 -5.14 -2.95
N GLY A 635 -15.91 -4.46 -2.79
CA GLY A 635 -15.15 -3.96 -3.92
C GLY A 635 -13.67 -3.71 -3.65
N ILE A 636 -12.80 -3.96 -4.64
CA ILE A 636 -11.40 -3.50 -4.65
C ILE A 636 -11.05 -2.93 -6.02
N VAL A 637 -10.42 -1.76 -6.06
CA VAL A 637 -10.11 -1.00 -7.28
C VAL A 637 -8.64 -0.59 -7.27
N ASN A 638 -7.86 -1.18 -8.18
CA ASN A 638 -6.44 -0.89 -8.28
C ASN A 638 -6.21 0.57 -8.75
N PHE A 639 -5.23 1.28 -8.18
CA PHE A 639 -5.18 2.73 -8.31
C PHE A 639 -5.15 3.22 -9.75
N ALA A 640 -4.23 2.86 -10.64
CA ALA A 640 -4.34 3.42 -12.01
C ALA A 640 -4.05 2.43 -13.12
N ALA A 641 -5.03 2.24 -14.00
CA ALA A 641 -4.78 1.77 -15.36
C ALA A 641 -3.78 2.70 -16.07
N GLY A 642 -3.97 4.01 -15.91
CA GLY A 642 -3.09 5.05 -16.43
C GLY A 642 -3.50 6.45 -15.99
N HIS A 643 -2.53 7.38 -16.01
CA HIS A 643 -2.71 8.81 -15.73
C HIS A 643 -2.82 9.69 -16.99
N SER A 644 -2.71 9.10 -18.18
CA SER A 644 -2.80 9.86 -19.43
C SER A 644 -3.41 9.02 -20.55
N GLU A 645 -4.02 9.67 -21.54
CA GLU A 645 -4.52 8.98 -22.75
C GLU A 645 -3.43 8.08 -23.37
N GLY A 646 -2.19 8.58 -23.45
CA GLY A 646 -1.05 7.83 -23.98
C GLY A 646 -0.56 6.66 -23.12
N SER A 647 -1.06 6.52 -21.87
CA SER A 647 -0.69 5.41 -20.98
C SER A 647 -1.22 4.07 -21.51
N TYR A 648 -2.36 4.02 -22.19
CA TYR A 648 -2.94 2.76 -22.67
C TYR A 648 -2.05 2.03 -23.68
N SER A 649 -1.43 2.76 -24.61
CA SER A 649 -0.53 2.20 -25.62
C SER A 649 0.93 2.02 -25.14
N ASN A 650 1.19 2.24 -23.86
CA ASN A 650 2.52 2.15 -23.29
C ASN A 650 2.96 0.68 -23.14
N ASN A 651 4.22 0.39 -23.47
CA ASN A 651 4.80 -0.95 -23.46
C ASN A 651 6.03 -1.08 -22.53
N ARG A 652 6.19 -0.13 -21.60
CA ARG A 652 7.25 -0.12 -20.59
C ARG A 652 6.72 0.23 -19.20
N ILE A 653 7.45 -0.07 -18.12
CA ILE A 653 7.10 0.41 -16.78
C ILE A 653 7.22 1.94 -16.73
N ARG A 654 6.16 2.62 -16.32
CA ARG A 654 6.15 4.06 -16.06
C ARG A 654 6.30 4.35 -14.56
N PRO A 655 6.67 5.59 -14.19
CA PRO A 655 6.77 6.00 -12.80
C PRO A 655 5.48 5.76 -12.01
N PHE A 656 5.64 5.32 -10.77
CA PHE A 656 4.62 5.23 -9.74
C PHE A 656 3.49 4.26 -10.08
N PHE A 657 2.31 4.73 -10.46
CA PHE A 657 1.09 3.92 -10.34
C PHE A 657 0.50 3.41 -11.65
N ASP A 658 0.98 3.85 -12.82
CA ASP A 658 0.44 3.39 -14.11
C ASP A 658 0.61 1.87 -14.31
N ALA A 659 -0.46 1.08 -14.24
CA ALA A 659 -0.45 -0.36 -14.49
C ALA A 659 -0.24 -0.70 -15.98
N SER A 660 -0.67 0.17 -16.90
CA SER A 660 -0.45 -0.02 -18.33
C SER A 660 1.04 -0.03 -18.68
N GLY A 661 1.49 -1.03 -19.43
CA GLY A 661 2.90 -1.23 -19.73
C GLY A 661 3.68 -2.04 -18.69
N GLN A 662 3.06 -2.44 -17.56
CA GLN A 662 3.73 -3.22 -16.52
C GLN A 662 3.44 -4.73 -16.64
N PRO A 663 4.44 -5.58 -16.95
CA PRO A 663 4.27 -7.02 -17.06
C PRO A 663 3.66 -7.69 -15.83
N MET A 664 4.11 -7.31 -14.63
CA MET A 664 3.65 -7.91 -13.38
C MET A 664 2.17 -7.63 -13.13
N HIS A 665 1.72 -6.38 -13.31
CA HIS A 665 0.30 -6.02 -13.15
C HIS A 665 -0.56 -6.72 -14.20
N PHE A 666 -0.12 -6.74 -15.46
CA PHE A 666 -0.83 -7.43 -16.54
C PHE A 666 -1.08 -8.91 -16.24
N LEU A 667 -0.07 -9.63 -15.73
CA LEU A 667 -0.19 -11.06 -15.42
C LEU A 667 -1.00 -11.29 -14.14
N LEU A 668 -0.64 -10.60 -13.05
CA LEU A 668 -1.22 -10.86 -11.74
C LEU A 668 -2.64 -10.33 -11.59
N LEU A 669 -3.02 -9.20 -12.19
CA LEU A 669 -4.37 -8.64 -12.01
C LEU A 669 -5.47 -9.54 -12.61
N ARG A 670 -5.17 -10.29 -13.69
CA ARG A 670 -6.07 -11.34 -14.21
C ARG A 670 -6.32 -12.44 -13.18
N MET A 671 -5.27 -12.86 -12.50
CA MET A 671 -5.35 -13.89 -11.46
C MET A 671 -6.03 -13.34 -10.20
N CYS A 672 -5.81 -12.06 -9.88
CA CYS A 672 -6.46 -11.36 -8.77
C CYS A 672 -7.97 -11.26 -8.99
N CYS A 673 -8.39 -10.92 -10.22
CA CYS A 673 -9.80 -10.87 -10.60
C CYS A 673 -10.50 -12.21 -10.33
N LEU A 674 -9.93 -13.32 -10.82
CA LEU A 674 -10.46 -14.66 -10.57
C LEU A 674 -10.43 -15.01 -9.08
N ALA A 675 -9.32 -14.74 -8.39
CA ALA A 675 -9.20 -15.00 -6.95
C ALA A 675 -10.21 -14.21 -6.11
N TYR A 676 -10.60 -13.02 -6.56
CA TYR A 676 -11.50 -12.15 -5.79
C TYR A 676 -12.99 -12.38 -6.10
N LEU A 677 -13.32 -12.62 -7.37
CA LEU A 677 -14.70 -12.79 -7.84
C LEU A 677 -15.16 -14.25 -7.82
N ARG A 678 -14.25 -15.24 -7.75
CA ARG A 678 -14.61 -16.67 -7.84
C ARG A 678 -14.04 -17.50 -6.71
N ASP A 679 -14.79 -18.52 -6.31
CA ASP A 679 -14.30 -19.69 -5.58
C ASP A 679 -13.60 -19.41 -4.23
N VAL A 680 -14.00 -18.32 -3.55
CA VAL A 680 -13.54 -17.98 -2.20
C VAL A 680 -14.68 -18.08 -1.20
N MET A 681 -14.46 -18.86 -0.14
CA MET A 681 -15.28 -18.85 1.06
C MET A 681 -14.63 -17.92 2.09
N PRO A 682 -15.34 -16.94 2.65
CA PRO A 682 -14.80 -16.05 3.67
C PRO A 682 -14.21 -16.84 4.86
N GLU A 683 -13.10 -16.35 5.44
CA GLU A 683 -12.44 -17.02 6.58
C GLU A 683 -13.27 -16.94 7.85
N ASP A 684 -13.89 -15.77 8.08
CA ASP A 684 -14.80 -15.53 9.19
C ASP A 684 -16.21 -15.37 8.62
N PHE A 685 -17.01 -16.44 8.59
CA PHE A 685 -18.43 -16.34 8.19
C PHE A 685 -19.21 -15.35 9.07
N GLU A 686 -18.78 -15.18 10.32
CA GLU A 686 -19.26 -14.19 11.28
C GLU A 686 -18.21 -13.09 11.39
N ARG A 687 -18.37 -11.95 10.69
CA ARG A 687 -17.44 -10.80 10.79
C ARG A 687 -17.17 -10.51 12.27
N THR A 688 -15.95 -10.78 12.75
CA THR A 688 -15.52 -10.47 14.12
C THR A 688 -15.73 -9.00 14.37
N ALA A 689 -16.35 -8.64 15.50
CA ALA A 689 -16.69 -7.26 15.78
C ALA A 689 -15.43 -6.40 15.99
N TRP A 690 -14.96 -5.76 14.93
CA TRP A 690 -13.99 -4.67 15.04
C TRP A 690 -14.67 -3.51 15.75
N THR A 691 -14.01 -3.07 16.83
CA THR A 691 -14.52 -2.21 17.89
C THR A 691 -15.44 -1.10 17.39
N SER A 692 -16.58 -0.92 18.07
CA SER A 692 -17.42 0.26 17.87
C SER A 692 -16.57 1.52 17.96
N PHE A 693 -16.63 2.37 16.94
CA PHE A 693 -16.00 3.68 16.96
C PHE A 693 -16.65 4.52 18.06
N ASP A 694 -15.93 4.76 19.16
CA ASP A 694 -16.31 5.75 20.16
C ASP A 694 -15.58 7.07 19.84
N LEU A 695 -16.34 8.08 19.41
CA LEU A 695 -15.82 9.40 19.05
C LEU A 695 -14.96 10.00 20.17
N GLU A 696 -15.41 9.89 21.42
CA GLU A 696 -14.73 10.49 22.57
C GLU A 696 -13.36 9.85 22.79
N GLN A 697 -13.30 8.54 22.65
CA GLN A 697 -12.04 7.81 22.74
C GLN A 697 -11.10 8.14 21.58
N ILE A 698 -11.62 8.26 20.35
CA ILE A 698 -10.81 8.62 19.18
C ILE A 698 -10.19 10.01 19.35
N ILE A 699 -10.99 10.99 19.80
CA ILE A 699 -10.52 12.36 20.07
C ILE A 699 -9.37 12.35 21.09
N ARG A 700 -9.53 11.59 22.18
CA ARG A 700 -8.52 11.47 23.24
C ARG A 700 -7.24 10.81 22.76
N ASP A 701 -7.36 9.74 21.96
CA ASP A 701 -6.21 9.01 21.42
C ASP A 701 -5.44 9.83 20.38
N ILE A 702 -6.13 10.62 19.56
CA ILE A 702 -5.50 11.56 18.64
C ILE A 702 -4.72 12.62 19.44
N TYR A 703 -5.35 13.27 20.41
CA TYR A 703 -4.69 14.30 21.23
C TYR A 703 -3.45 13.76 21.96
N ALA A 704 -3.53 12.52 22.47
CA ALA A 704 -2.44 11.83 23.16
C ALA A 704 -1.35 11.30 22.22
N GLY A 705 -1.59 11.21 20.91
CA GLY A 705 -0.69 10.57 19.96
C GLY A 705 -0.74 9.02 19.98
N ASN A 706 -1.72 8.43 20.65
CA ASN A 706 -1.89 6.99 20.82
C ASN A 706 -2.53 6.30 19.60
N TYR A 707 -2.95 7.05 18.58
CA TYR A 707 -3.75 6.54 17.46
C TYR A 707 -3.11 5.37 16.69
N TRP A 708 -1.77 5.33 16.60
CA TRP A 708 -1.04 4.28 15.89
C TRP A 708 -1.11 2.90 16.59
N SER A 709 -1.28 2.88 17.91
CA SER A 709 -1.23 1.63 18.70
C SER A 709 -2.38 0.66 18.34
N ARG A 710 -3.60 1.18 18.16
CA ARG A 710 -4.77 0.38 17.73
C ARG A 710 -4.65 -0.19 16.31
N ALA A 711 -3.83 0.42 15.45
CA ALA A 711 -3.65 -0.05 14.08
C ALA A 711 -3.03 -1.44 14.06
N VAL A 712 -1.98 -1.60 14.88
CA VAL A 712 -1.17 -2.82 14.95
C VAL A 712 -2.02 -3.99 15.44
N GLU A 713 -2.97 -3.74 16.33
CA GLU A 713 -3.92 -4.77 16.79
C GLU A 713 -4.81 -5.32 15.66
N SER A 714 -4.98 -4.60 14.54
CA SER A 714 -5.76 -5.03 13.37
C SER A 714 -4.98 -5.74 12.27
N SER A 715 -3.68 -5.92 12.47
CA SER A 715 -2.80 -6.50 11.47
C SER A 715 -3.03 -8.01 11.33
N PRO A 716 -3.14 -8.56 10.11
CA PRO A 716 -3.12 -10.02 9.89
C PRO A 716 -1.70 -10.62 10.00
N ARG A 717 -0.69 -9.80 10.29
CA ARG A 717 0.71 -10.21 10.42
C ARG A 717 0.88 -11.28 11.48
N ASP A 718 1.55 -12.38 11.12
CA ASP A 718 1.83 -13.54 11.97
C ASP A 718 0.59 -14.17 12.63
N ARG A 719 -0.62 -13.87 12.09
CA ARG A 719 -1.87 -14.52 12.49
C ARG A 719 -2.18 -15.65 11.53
N ILE A 720 -2.40 -16.83 12.09
CA ILE A 720 -2.71 -18.03 11.32
C ILE A 720 -4.20 -18.03 11.03
N PHE A 721 -4.56 -17.86 9.76
CA PHE A 721 -5.89 -18.17 9.24
C PHE A 721 -5.83 -19.45 8.39
N ASP A 722 -6.98 -20.09 8.15
CA ASP A 722 -7.04 -21.37 7.44
C ASP A 722 -6.55 -21.26 5.99
N GLN A 723 -6.97 -20.19 5.31
CA GLN A 723 -6.74 -19.97 3.89
C GLN A 723 -5.68 -18.90 3.62
N PHE A 724 -5.32 -18.06 4.59
CA PHE A 724 -4.33 -16.99 4.47
C PHE A 724 -3.31 -17.03 5.62
N TYR A 725 -2.03 -16.81 5.30
CA TYR A 725 -1.01 -16.61 6.32
C TYR A 725 0.09 -15.67 5.83
N TRP A 726 0.41 -14.66 6.65
CA TRP A 726 1.56 -13.79 6.46
C TRP A 726 2.59 -14.08 7.55
N ASN A 727 3.73 -14.65 7.15
CA ASN A 727 4.88 -14.86 8.02
C ASN A 727 5.86 -13.71 7.86
N SER A 728 5.93 -12.82 8.85
CA SER A 728 6.78 -11.63 8.80
C SER A 728 8.27 -11.95 9.00
N ALA A 729 8.58 -12.98 9.79
CA ALA A 729 9.95 -13.42 10.04
C ALA A 729 10.61 -13.98 8.77
N ARG A 730 9.81 -14.58 7.88
CA ARG A 730 10.24 -15.11 6.58
C ARG A 730 9.88 -14.19 5.41
N ALA A 731 9.11 -13.13 5.66
CA ALA A 731 8.50 -12.30 4.63
C ALA A 731 7.81 -13.10 3.52
N THR A 732 7.02 -14.11 3.92
CA THR A 732 6.28 -14.97 3.00
C THR A 732 4.77 -14.86 3.21
N PHE A 733 4.04 -15.04 2.12
CA PHE A 733 2.59 -15.11 2.09
C PHE A 733 2.14 -16.46 1.55
N ARG A 734 1.14 -17.03 2.21
CA ARG A 734 0.38 -18.22 1.81
C ARG A 734 -1.05 -17.81 1.52
N VAL A 735 -1.57 -18.27 0.38
CA VAL A 735 -3.02 -18.32 0.12
C VAL A 735 -3.37 -19.75 -0.31
N ASN A 736 -4.38 -20.34 0.29
CA ASN A 736 -4.86 -21.69 0.00
C ASN A 736 -6.40 -21.72 0.01
N THR A 737 -7.02 -21.10 -0.99
CA THR A 737 -8.47 -21.20 -1.22
C THR A 737 -8.77 -22.32 -2.21
N ARG A 738 -10.05 -22.70 -2.38
CA ARG A 738 -10.45 -23.69 -3.39
C ARG A 738 -10.08 -23.29 -4.81
N GLY A 739 -10.16 -22.00 -5.14
CA GLY A 739 -9.88 -21.47 -6.48
C GLY A 739 -8.44 -20.98 -6.68
N THR A 740 -7.72 -20.62 -5.62
CA THR A 740 -6.44 -19.90 -5.72
C THR A 740 -5.43 -20.39 -4.69
N LYS A 741 -4.24 -20.74 -5.19
CA LYS A 741 -3.06 -21.09 -4.39
C LYS A 741 -1.95 -20.07 -4.64
N VAL A 742 -1.33 -19.57 -3.57
CA VAL A 742 -0.21 -18.61 -3.65
C VAL A 742 0.89 -18.99 -2.67
N PHE A 743 2.12 -18.95 -3.17
CA PHE A 743 3.32 -18.86 -2.34
C PHE A 743 4.17 -17.69 -2.85
N ALA A 744 4.30 -16.65 -2.04
CA ALA A 744 4.95 -15.39 -2.43
C ALA A 744 5.90 -14.88 -1.35
N GLY A 745 6.91 -14.11 -1.75
CA GLY A 745 7.88 -13.51 -0.85
C GLY A 745 9.27 -14.16 -0.92
N GLN A 746 9.96 -14.25 0.21
CA GLN A 746 11.28 -14.89 0.28
C GLN A 746 11.15 -16.41 0.32
N THR A 747 10.74 -16.99 -0.82
CA THR A 747 10.37 -18.40 -0.95
C THR A 747 11.55 -19.33 -1.19
N ALA A 748 12.77 -18.81 -1.40
CA ALA A 748 13.94 -19.63 -1.71
C ALA A 748 14.27 -20.62 -0.57
N GLY A 749 14.46 -21.89 -0.93
CA GLY A 749 14.79 -22.98 -0.01
C GLY A 749 13.62 -23.45 0.85
N ASP A 750 12.41 -22.96 0.60
CA ASP A 750 11.22 -23.24 1.41
C ASP A 750 10.17 -24.04 0.61
N SER A 751 9.22 -24.65 1.32
CA SER A 751 8.16 -25.44 0.70
C SER A 751 6.84 -25.34 1.44
N LEU A 752 5.75 -25.47 0.69
CA LEU A 752 4.41 -25.30 1.23
C LEU A 752 3.42 -26.26 0.58
N ILE A 753 2.50 -26.81 1.36
CA ILE A 753 1.36 -27.59 0.87
C ILE A 753 0.15 -26.66 0.78
N LEU A 754 -0.40 -26.54 -0.42
CA LEU A 754 -1.51 -25.66 -0.79
C LEU A 754 -2.64 -26.54 -1.34
N GLY A 755 -3.32 -27.26 -0.43
CA GLY A 755 -4.36 -28.23 -0.79
C GLY A 755 -3.76 -29.40 -1.56
N GLY A 756 -4.24 -29.64 -2.77
CA GLY A 756 -3.74 -30.68 -3.68
C GLY A 756 -2.39 -30.41 -4.33
N ILE A 757 -1.69 -29.33 -3.97
CA ILE A 757 -0.45 -28.91 -4.63
C ILE A 757 0.62 -28.63 -3.60
N LYS A 758 1.76 -29.32 -3.68
CA LYS A 758 2.97 -28.98 -2.94
C LYS A 758 3.90 -28.14 -3.80
N VAL A 759 4.37 -27.02 -3.26
CA VAL A 759 5.24 -26.07 -3.95
C VAL A 759 6.57 -26.00 -3.21
N TYR A 760 7.68 -25.97 -3.95
CA TYR A 760 9.03 -25.74 -3.43
C TYR A 760 9.64 -24.57 -4.19
N GLY A 761 10.07 -23.53 -3.47
CA GLY A 761 10.70 -22.34 -4.06
C GLY A 761 12.22 -22.50 -4.14
N ASN A 762 12.78 -22.44 -5.35
CA ASN A 762 14.24 -22.37 -5.53
C ASN A 762 14.76 -20.93 -5.59
N THR A 763 13.86 -19.97 -5.82
CA THR A 763 14.14 -18.53 -5.90
C THR A 763 13.11 -17.77 -5.07
N ASP A 764 13.43 -16.55 -4.68
CA ASP A 764 12.44 -15.62 -4.15
C ASP A 764 11.55 -15.11 -5.30
N GLY A 765 10.28 -14.86 -5.01
CA GLY A 765 9.30 -14.56 -6.05
C GLY A 765 7.88 -14.80 -5.60
N ILE A 766 7.00 -14.95 -6.58
CA ILE A 766 5.62 -15.41 -6.41
C ILE A 766 5.35 -16.53 -7.39
N ILE A 767 4.73 -17.60 -6.89
CA ILE A 767 3.96 -18.53 -7.71
C ILE A 767 2.49 -18.42 -7.36
N GLY A 768 1.70 -17.99 -8.35
CA GLY A 768 0.25 -17.98 -8.29
C GLY A 768 -0.31 -19.13 -9.13
N ILE A 769 -1.35 -19.79 -8.63
CA ILE A 769 -2.10 -20.84 -9.33
C ILE A 769 -3.58 -20.53 -9.11
N THR A 770 -4.26 -20.08 -10.16
CA THR A 770 -5.68 -19.68 -10.08
C THR A 770 -6.51 -20.46 -11.09
N ARG A 771 -7.60 -21.07 -10.62
CA ARG A 771 -8.53 -21.85 -11.44
C ARG A 771 -9.31 -20.94 -12.40
N ILE A 772 -9.39 -21.33 -13.67
CA ILE A 772 -10.20 -20.66 -14.69
C ILE A 772 -11.44 -21.46 -15.07
N ASP A 773 -11.39 -22.79 -15.00
CA ASP A 773 -12.50 -23.66 -15.36
C ASP A 773 -12.42 -25.00 -14.60
N SER A 774 -13.55 -25.68 -14.42
CA SER A 774 -13.64 -27.00 -13.80
C SER A 774 -14.77 -27.83 -14.35
N THR A 775 -14.49 -29.09 -14.69
CA THR A 775 -15.49 -30.13 -14.96
C THR A 775 -15.32 -31.29 -13.96
N GLN A 776 -16.18 -32.31 -14.03
CA GLN A 776 -16.01 -33.50 -13.18
C GLN A 776 -14.68 -34.25 -13.44
N ALA A 777 -14.13 -34.19 -14.65
CA ALA A 777 -12.95 -34.95 -15.05
C ALA A 777 -11.63 -34.17 -14.98
N GLN A 778 -11.68 -32.84 -15.07
CA GLN A 778 -10.48 -32.00 -15.12
C GLN A 778 -10.70 -30.61 -14.52
N GLN A 779 -9.64 -30.01 -14.02
CA GLN A 779 -9.60 -28.59 -13.62
C GLN A 779 -8.53 -27.85 -14.42
N THR A 780 -8.84 -26.63 -14.83
CA THR A 780 -7.91 -25.79 -15.60
C THR A 780 -7.46 -24.60 -14.78
N PHE A 781 -6.15 -24.37 -14.74
CA PHE A 781 -5.50 -23.34 -13.94
C PHE A 781 -4.65 -22.42 -14.83
N LEU A 782 -4.66 -21.13 -14.51
CA LEU A 782 -3.62 -20.19 -14.91
C LEU A 782 -2.52 -20.20 -13.85
N VAL A 783 -1.28 -20.43 -14.26
CA VAL A 783 -0.12 -20.51 -13.36
C VAL A 783 0.93 -19.51 -13.80
N ALA A 784 1.37 -18.65 -12.88
CA ALA A 784 2.41 -17.65 -13.14
C ALA A 784 3.50 -17.73 -12.08
N GLY A 785 4.76 -17.69 -12.53
CA GLY A 785 5.93 -17.54 -11.68
C GLY A 785 6.61 -16.20 -11.97
N LEU A 786 6.70 -15.30 -11.00
CA LEU A 786 7.26 -13.96 -11.23
C LEU A 786 8.20 -13.54 -10.10
N ALA A 787 9.15 -12.67 -10.42
CA ALA A 787 9.93 -11.92 -9.45
C ALA A 787 10.03 -10.46 -9.92
N ARG A 788 11.23 -9.88 -9.96
CA ARG A 788 11.41 -8.48 -10.34
C ARG A 788 11.06 -8.26 -11.82
N ALA A 789 10.59 -7.05 -12.13
CA ALA A 789 10.49 -6.58 -13.51
C ALA A 789 11.05 -5.17 -13.64
N GLU A 790 11.73 -4.91 -14.74
CA GLU A 790 12.35 -3.62 -15.03
C GLU A 790 12.27 -3.30 -16.53
N ASN A 791 12.54 -2.05 -16.90
CA ASN A 791 12.73 -1.70 -18.29
C ASN A 791 14.14 -2.07 -18.76
N THR A 792 14.31 -2.32 -20.05
CA THR A 792 15.65 -2.41 -20.65
C THR A 792 16.41 -1.11 -20.38
N ASN A 793 17.64 -1.21 -19.87
CA ASN A 793 18.49 -0.07 -19.49
C ASN A 793 17.91 0.86 -18.41
N MET A 794 17.10 0.32 -17.48
CA MET A 794 16.67 1.03 -16.28
C MET A 794 17.84 1.24 -15.31
N VAL A 795 18.04 2.47 -14.81
CA VAL A 795 19.18 2.85 -13.96
C VAL A 795 18.73 3.72 -12.79
N TRP A 796 18.95 3.21 -11.58
CA TRP A 796 18.76 3.92 -10.31
C TRP A 796 19.89 4.93 -10.06
N SER A 797 19.59 6.01 -9.33
CA SER A 797 20.63 6.98 -8.93
C SER A 797 21.60 6.48 -7.88
N GLU A 798 21.21 5.48 -7.10
CA GLU A 798 22.05 4.90 -6.05
C GLU A 798 21.85 3.39 -5.92
N ALA A 799 22.81 2.72 -5.29
CA ALA A 799 22.82 1.27 -5.14
C ALA A 799 21.73 0.73 -4.21
N THR A 800 21.31 1.52 -3.21
CA THR A 800 20.23 1.16 -2.26
C THR A 800 18.84 1.22 -2.89
N LYS A 801 18.69 1.85 -4.08
CA LYS A 801 17.42 1.97 -4.81
C LYS A 801 16.30 2.63 -4.01
N THR A 802 16.67 3.56 -3.12
CA THR A 802 15.73 4.31 -2.27
C THR A 802 15.53 5.75 -2.76
N GLN A 803 16.41 6.25 -3.62
CA GLN A 803 16.34 7.60 -4.17
C GLN A 803 16.44 7.57 -5.68
N GLY A 804 15.43 8.16 -6.32
CA GLY A 804 15.45 8.66 -7.69
C GLY A 804 15.80 7.67 -8.79
N MET A 805 15.81 8.16 -10.01
CA MET A 805 16.22 7.42 -11.19
C MET A 805 17.16 8.29 -12.03
N ILE A 806 18.24 7.71 -12.55
CA ILE A 806 19.02 8.35 -13.62
C ILE A 806 18.28 8.17 -14.95
N ASN A 807 17.70 6.99 -15.18
CA ASN A 807 16.95 6.69 -16.39
C ASN A 807 15.92 5.59 -16.13
N TRP A 808 14.69 5.81 -16.60
CA TRP A 808 13.63 4.80 -16.55
C TRP A 808 13.78 3.69 -17.58
N GLY A 809 14.66 3.83 -18.58
CA GLY A 809 14.88 2.80 -19.59
C GLY A 809 13.80 2.77 -20.69
N ILE A 810 13.84 1.74 -21.52
CA ILE A 810 13.00 1.57 -22.72
C ILE A 810 12.34 0.18 -22.76
N SER A 811 11.37 0.02 -23.66
CA SER A 811 10.82 -1.29 -24.03
C SER A 811 11.87 -2.12 -24.82
N PRO A 812 11.85 -3.47 -24.73
CA PRO A 812 10.93 -4.29 -23.94
C PRO A 812 11.21 -4.20 -22.43
N CYS A 813 10.18 -4.43 -21.62
CA CYS A 813 10.41 -4.78 -20.23
C CYS A 813 11.08 -6.15 -20.13
N GLN A 814 11.80 -6.36 -19.04
CA GLN A 814 12.42 -7.61 -18.68
C GLN A 814 11.81 -8.10 -17.37
N VAL A 815 11.53 -9.40 -17.29
CA VAL A 815 11.05 -10.08 -16.08
C VAL A 815 12.12 -11.06 -15.63
N GLU A 816 12.42 -11.05 -14.34
CA GLU A 816 13.38 -11.95 -13.73
C GLU A 816 12.89 -13.40 -13.76
N SER A 817 13.83 -14.31 -14.03
CA SER A 817 13.61 -15.74 -14.05
C SER A 817 13.42 -16.29 -12.64
N VAL A 818 12.35 -17.04 -12.42
CA VAL A 818 12.09 -17.78 -11.19
C VAL A 818 12.02 -19.28 -11.46
N SER A 819 12.22 -20.07 -10.42
CA SER A 819 12.15 -21.52 -10.49
C SER A 819 11.39 -22.09 -9.28
N TYR A 820 10.28 -22.75 -9.56
CA TYR A 820 9.47 -23.46 -8.58
C TYR A 820 9.29 -24.91 -9.02
N TYR A 821 9.35 -25.83 -8.06
CA TYR A 821 8.92 -27.20 -8.28
C TYR A 821 7.54 -27.40 -7.67
N THR A 822 6.64 -28.00 -8.43
CA THR A 822 5.27 -28.27 -8.01
C THR A 822 4.95 -29.75 -8.13
N GLN A 823 4.27 -30.28 -7.13
CA GLN A 823 3.72 -31.63 -7.13
C GLN A 823 2.22 -31.52 -6.96
N TRP A 824 1.47 -32.13 -7.87
CA TRP A 824 0.02 -32.03 -7.97
C TRP A 824 -0.61 -33.39 -7.67
N HIS A 825 -1.68 -33.40 -6.89
CA HIS A 825 -2.54 -34.56 -6.73
C HIS A 825 -3.52 -34.66 -7.91
N ALA A 826 -3.01 -35.19 -9.01
CA ALA A 826 -3.71 -35.39 -10.27
C ALA A 826 -3.07 -36.57 -11.04
N ASP A 827 -3.87 -37.27 -11.84
CA ASP A 827 -3.42 -38.41 -12.64
C ASP A 827 -2.48 -37.99 -13.77
N SER A 828 -2.75 -36.83 -14.35
CA SER A 828 -1.92 -36.26 -15.39
C SER A 828 -2.11 -34.75 -15.48
N LEU A 829 -1.11 -34.08 -16.06
CA LEU A 829 -1.11 -32.65 -16.33
C LEU A 829 -0.89 -32.41 -17.83
N MET A 830 -1.68 -31.52 -18.43
CA MET A 830 -1.36 -30.90 -19.71
C MET A 830 -0.91 -29.47 -19.44
N ILE A 831 0.34 -29.16 -19.76
CA ILE A 831 0.96 -27.86 -19.52
C ILE A 831 1.09 -27.13 -20.84
N VAL A 832 0.54 -25.94 -20.95
CA VAL A 832 0.54 -25.10 -22.15
C VAL A 832 1.30 -23.81 -21.87
N LYS A 833 2.37 -23.57 -22.62
CA LYS A 833 3.13 -22.31 -22.57
C LYS A 833 2.32 -21.20 -23.23
N LEU A 834 2.21 -20.04 -22.61
CA LEU A 834 1.46 -18.90 -23.16
C LEU A 834 2.39 -17.74 -23.54
N ASN A 835 2.23 -17.18 -24.74
CA ASN A 835 2.90 -15.94 -25.13
C ASN A 835 2.33 -14.73 -24.36
N ASN A 836 2.77 -13.51 -24.68
CA ASN A 836 2.29 -12.29 -24.02
C ASN A 836 0.83 -11.91 -24.35
N TYR A 837 0.26 -12.40 -25.45
CA TYR A 837 -1.17 -12.27 -25.81
C TYR A 837 -2.05 -13.35 -25.16
N GLY A 838 -1.43 -14.38 -24.57
CA GLY A 838 -2.12 -15.53 -24.00
C GLY A 838 -2.35 -16.69 -24.97
N ASP A 839 -1.72 -16.66 -26.16
CA ASP A 839 -1.83 -17.76 -27.12
C ASP A 839 -0.84 -18.88 -26.79
N ALA A 840 -1.24 -20.12 -27.10
CA ALA A 840 -0.42 -21.29 -26.86
C ALA A 840 0.83 -21.29 -27.77
N LEU A 841 2.01 -21.41 -27.17
CA LEU A 841 3.28 -21.65 -27.86
C LEU A 841 3.60 -23.14 -28.04
N GLY A 842 2.92 -24.00 -27.29
CA GLY A 842 3.11 -25.44 -27.29
C GLY A 842 2.61 -26.07 -26.00
N SER A 843 2.37 -27.37 -26.03
CA SER A 843 1.86 -28.14 -24.90
C SER A 843 2.68 -29.39 -24.62
N THR A 844 2.82 -29.74 -23.34
CA THR A 844 3.44 -30.98 -22.88
C THR A 844 2.48 -31.71 -21.95
N LYS A 845 2.28 -33.02 -22.17
CA LYS A 845 1.52 -33.88 -21.26
C LYS A 845 2.48 -34.65 -20.34
N ILE A 846 2.19 -34.66 -19.05
CA ILE A 846 2.88 -35.45 -18.02
C ILE A 846 1.88 -36.41 -17.42
N ILE A 847 2.19 -37.70 -17.36
CA ILE A 847 1.34 -38.75 -16.78
C ILE A 847 1.98 -39.20 -15.48
N GLY A 848 1.24 -39.13 -14.37
CA GLY A 848 1.65 -39.64 -13.06
C GLY A 848 1.31 -41.13 -12.94
N SER A 849 2.15 -41.90 -12.25
CA SER A 849 1.92 -43.33 -12.01
C SER A 849 1.04 -43.62 -10.79
N ASN A 850 0.99 -42.72 -9.81
CA ASN A 850 0.37 -42.92 -8.49
C ASN A 850 -0.49 -41.72 -8.04
N HIS A 851 -1.27 -41.11 -8.93
CA HIS A 851 -2.05 -39.87 -8.67
C HIS A 851 -1.24 -38.62 -8.27
N LEU A 852 0.08 -38.72 -8.08
CA LEU A 852 0.96 -37.58 -7.86
C LEU A 852 1.75 -37.28 -9.13
N THR A 853 1.51 -36.10 -9.71
CA THR A 853 2.19 -35.63 -10.92
C THR A 853 3.10 -34.45 -10.60
N ASN A 854 4.37 -34.58 -10.97
CA ASN A 854 5.39 -33.56 -10.69
C ASN A 854 5.61 -32.67 -11.92
N TRP A 855 5.73 -31.37 -11.70
CA TRP A 855 6.04 -30.40 -12.73
C TRP A 855 6.90 -29.25 -12.21
N PHE A 856 7.91 -28.87 -12.99
CA PHE A 856 8.76 -27.72 -12.69
C PHE A 856 8.27 -26.49 -13.46
N VAL A 857 7.93 -25.45 -12.71
CA VAL A 857 7.72 -24.11 -13.25
C VAL A 857 9.08 -23.42 -13.32
N ARG A 858 9.53 -23.09 -14.52
CA ARG A 858 10.72 -22.26 -14.73
C ARG A 858 10.37 -21.12 -15.67
N THR A 859 10.72 -19.90 -15.29
CA THR A 859 10.74 -18.75 -16.19
C THR A 859 12.20 -18.43 -16.52
N GLY A 860 12.53 -17.85 -17.67
CA GLY A 860 13.93 -17.75 -18.15
C GLY A 860 14.20 -18.22 -19.57
N ILE A 861 15.49 -18.29 -19.95
CA ILE A 861 16.11 -18.25 -21.30
C ILE A 861 15.36 -18.93 -22.48
N ASP A 862 14.47 -19.92 -22.27
CA ASP A 862 13.58 -20.52 -23.31
C ASP A 862 12.11 -20.75 -22.85
N SER A 863 11.63 -19.93 -21.90
CA SER A 863 10.37 -20.14 -21.17
C SER A 863 9.61 -18.85 -20.91
N VAL A 864 8.31 -19.01 -20.65
CA VAL A 864 7.34 -17.93 -20.48
C VAL A 864 7.05 -17.70 -19.00
N PRO A 865 6.62 -16.49 -18.60
CA PRO A 865 6.31 -16.21 -17.20
C PRO A 865 5.03 -16.91 -16.69
N TRP A 866 4.21 -17.43 -17.60
CA TRP A 866 2.88 -17.97 -17.29
C TRP A 866 2.44 -19.10 -18.23
N TYR A 867 1.55 -19.95 -17.71
CA TYR A 867 1.14 -21.22 -18.28
C TYR A 867 -0.35 -21.45 -18.05
N MET A 868 -1.00 -22.17 -18.95
CA MET A 868 -2.28 -22.83 -18.67
C MET A 868 -2.02 -24.30 -18.35
N ILE A 869 -2.62 -24.82 -17.28
CA ILE A 869 -2.49 -26.22 -16.88
C ILE A 869 -3.87 -26.85 -16.81
N VAL A 870 -4.05 -27.99 -17.47
CA VAL A 870 -5.21 -28.87 -17.29
C VAL A 870 -4.78 -30.04 -16.43
N ALA A 871 -5.34 -30.15 -15.23
CA ALA A 871 -5.09 -31.24 -14.29
C ALA A 871 -6.26 -32.23 -14.32
N TYR A 872 -5.99 -33.48 -14.67
CA TYR A 872 -6.98 -34.54 -14.80
C TYR A 872 -7.10 -35.32 -13.49
N SER A 873 -8.33 -35.61 -13.05
CA SER A 873 -8.62 -36.24 -11.75
C SER A 873 -8.00 -35.48 -10.55
N TYR A 874 -7.92 -34.15 -10.65
CA TYR A 874 -7.32 -33.34 -9.59
C TYR A 874 -8.16 -33.39 -8.31
N THR A 875 -7.50 -33.60 -7.18
CA THR A 875 -8.11 -33.49 -5.86
C THR A 875 -7.43 -32.39 -5.06
N ASP A 876 -8.22 -31.53 -4.40
CA ASP A 876 -7.70 -30.38 -3.64
C ASP A 876 -7.24 -30.76 -2.22
N THR A 877 -6.96 -32.03 -2.00
CA THR A 877 -6.48 -32.56 -0.72
C THR A 877 -5.40 -33.56 -1.00
N MET A 878 -4.27 -33.47 -0.31
CA MET A 878 -3.26 -34.54 -0.33
C MET A 878 -3.68 -35.64 0.67
N ILE A 879 -4.71 -36.43 0.34
CA ILE A 879 -5.14 -37.57 1.17
C ILE A 879 -4.07 -38.65 1.11
N GLY A 880 -3.64 -39.19 2.25
CA GLY A 880 -2.70 -40.32 2.33
C GLY A 880 -1.24 -39.93 2.56
N ILE A 881 -0.93 -38.65 2.75
CA ILE A 881 0.31 -38.20 3.36
C ILE A 881 -0.01 -37.71 4.77
N THR A 882 -0.38 -38.63 5.66
CA THR A 882 -0.09 -38.45 7.09
C THR A 882 1.36 -37.98 7.23
N GLU A 883 1.65 -37.21 8.27
CA GLU A 883 2.96 -36.67 8.67
C GLU A 883 4.13 -37.70 8.78
N GLN A 884 4.02 -38.88 8.20
CA GLN A 884 5.10 -39.84 7.98
C GLN A 884 6.21 -39.33 7.04
N TYR A 885 6.03 -38.21 6.33
CA TYR A 885 7.09 -37.57 5.55
C TYR A 885 7.76 -36.38 6.26
N ASN A 886 7.36 -36.03 7.49
CA ASN A 886 8.12 -35.09 8.32
C ASN A 886 9.29 -35.75 9.07
N ASN A 887 9.52 -37.05 8.86
CA ASN A 887 10.71 -37.78 9.33
C ASN A 887 11.37 -38.64 8.25
N ILE A 888 11.09 -38.39 6.97
CA ILE A 888 12.01 -38.86 5.93
C ILE A 888 12.98 -37.71 5.73
N GLU A 889 13.98 -37.69 6.63
CA GLU A 889 15.30 -37.15 6.31
C GLU A 889 15.55 -37.41 4.84
N HIS A 890 15.76 -36.34 4.09
CA HIS A 890 16.06 -36.34 2.67
C HIS A 890 16.65 -37.68 2.24
N GLY A 891 16.05 -38.34 1.24
CA GLY A 891 16.46 -39.65 0.72
C GLY A 891 17.88 -39.71 0.11
N PHE A 892 18.85 -39.02 0.69
CA PHE A 892 20.27 -39.26 0.62
C PHE A 892 20.59 -40.54 1.40
N ARG A 893 20.64 -41.68 0.70
CA ARG A 893 21.45 -42.79 1.23
C ARG A 893 22.91 -42.36 1.13
N ILE A 894 23.54 -42.05 2.27
CA ILE A 894 25.00 -42.10 2.40
C ILE A 894 25.41 -43.55 2.09
N LEU A 895 25.89 -43.79 0.87
CA LEU A 895 26.48 -45.07 0.52
C LEU A 895 27.91 -45.09 1.02
N SER A 896 28.07 -45.56 2.27
CA SER A 896 29.26 -46.26 2.79
C SER A 896 30.59 -45.45 2.89
N PRO A 897 31.48 -45.72 3.88
CA PRO A 897 32.84 -45.15 3.98
C PRO A 897 33.79 -45.53 2.83
N GLN A 898 33.31 -46.31 1.88
CA GLN A 898 34.09 -46.90 0.81
C GLN A 898 33.71 -46.15 -0.47
N ARG A 899 34.68 -45.53 -1.15
CA ARG A 899 34.52 -44.68 -2.35
C ARG A 899 33.89 -45.39 -3.55
N TYR A 900 32.64 -45.83 -3.46
CA TYR A 900 31.93 -46.50 -4.54
C TYR A 900 30.47 -46.06 -4.68
N PHE A 901 29.99 -46.11 -5.90
CA PHE A 901 28.63 -45.87 -6.35
C PHE A 901 28.04 -47.19 -6.83
N MET A 902 26.80 -47.51 -6.45
CA MET A 902 26.12 -48.73 -6.88
C MET A 902 24.69 -48.44 -7.32
N VAL A 903 24.30 -48.95 -8.48
CA VAL A 903 22.91 -49.00 -8.94
C VAL A 903 22.55 -50.46 -9.15
N LYS A 904 21.50 -50.93 -8.48
CA LYS A 904 21.09 -52.33 -8.56
C LYS A 904 20.05 -52.56 -9.64
N GLU A 905 19.96 -53.81 -10.11
CA GLU A 905 18.87 -54.33 -10.93
C GLU A 905 18.64 -53.55 -12.24
N LEU A 906 19.72 -53.21 -12.95
CA LEU A 906 19.60 -52.46 -14.20
C LEU A 906 19.11 -53.37 -15.33
N PRO A 907 18.13 -52.94 -16.15
CA PRO A 907 17.66 -53.71 -17.29
C PRO A 907 18.75 -53.96 -18.36
N ALA A 908 18.59 -55.03 -19.14
CA ALA A 908 19.40 -55.26 -20.33
C ALA A 908 19.31 -54.08 -21.31
N ASN A 909 20.40 -53.83 -22.04
CA ASN A 909 20.56 -52.72 -22.98
C ASN A 909 20.50 -51.30 -22.40
N SER A 910 20.56 -51.14 -21.07
CA SER A 910 20.66 -49.82 -20.43
C SER A 910 22.00 -49.14 -20.70
N VAL A 911 22.02 -47.82 -20.90
CA VAL A 911 23.22 -46.98 -20.93
C VAL A 911 23.16 -45.99 -19.78
N ILE A 912 24.19 -46.01 -18.94
CA ILE A 912 24.27 -45.18 -17.73
C ILE A 912 25.41 -44.19 -17.87
N ASN A 913 25.11 -42.92 -17.68
CA ASN A 913 26.09 -41.84 -17.60
C ASN A 913 26.18 -41.37 -16.16
N LEU A 914 27.36 -41.43 -15.54
CA LEU A 914 27.66 -40.74 -14.29
C LEU A 914 28.25 -39.38 -14.63
N CYS A 915 27.70 -38.31 -14.08
CA CYS A 915 28.04 -36.93 -14.37
C CYS A 915 28.48 -36.19 -13.10
N SER A 916 29.41 -35.24 -13.22
CA SER A 916 29.67 -34.24 -12.18
C SER A 916 28.58 -33.18 -12.15
N VAL A 917 28.47 -32.42 -11.05
CA VAL A 917 27.44 -31.38 -10.86
C VAL A 917 27.42 -30.30 -11.95
N ASP A 918 28.56 -30.04 -12.61
CA ASP A 918 28.68 -29.10 -13.74
C ASP A 918 28.25 -29.72 -15.10
N GLY A 919 27.73 -30.95 -15.09
CA GLY A 919 27.14 -31.60 -16.25
C GLY A 919 28.10 -32.43 -17.12
N ARG A 920 29.38 -32.55 -16.74
CA ARG A 920 30.35 -33.36 -17.49
C ARG A 920 30.13 -34.86 -17.22
N VAL A 921 30.06 -35.66 -18.27
CA VAL A 921 30.01 -37.12 -18.14
C VAL A 921 31.38 -37.65 -17.75
N ILE A 922 31.45 -38.29 -16.58
CA ILE A 922 32.67 -38.88 -16.01
C ILE A 922 32.81 -40.33 -16.48
N ILE A 923 31.71 -41.09 -16.49
CA ILE A 923 31.70 -42.50 -16.88
C ILE A 923 30.44 -42.79 -17.70
N THR A 924 30.58 -43.57 -18.76
CA THR A 924 29.47 -44.20 -19.48
C THR A 924 29.58 -45.73 -19.40
N ARG A 925 28.50 -46.41 -19.04
CA ARG A 925 28.43 -47.88 -18.95
C ARG A 925 27.20 -48.42 -19.64
N LYS A 926 27.39 -49.38 -20.54
CA LYS A 926 26.31 -50.11 -21.20
C LYS A 926 26.14 -51.47 -20.52
N ILE A 927 24.92 -51.77 -20.08
CA ILE A 927 24.51 -53.01 -19.45
C ILE A 927 23.95 -53.90 -20.55
N LYS A 928 24.56 -55.06 -20.80
CA LYS A 928 24.13 -55.97 -21.89
C LYS A 928 23.05 -56.96 -21.42
N GLU A 929 23.12 -57.39 -20.18
CA GLU A 929 22.17 -58.29 -19.50
C GLU A 929 21.86 -57.71 -18.12
N PRO A 930 20.72 -58.05 -17.48
CA PRO A 930 20.32 -57.41 -16.24
C PRO A 930 21.36 -57.61 -15.13
N ALA A 931 21.89 -56.52 -14.58
CA ALA A 931 23.00 -56.57 -13.63
C ALA A 931 23.07 -55.33 -12.73
N ASP A 932 23.73 -55.47 -11.58
CA ASP A 932 24.11 -54.33 -10.75
C ASP A 932 25.33 -53.60 -11.36
N LEU A 933 25.30 -52.27 -11.42
CA LEU A 933 26.46 -51.46 -11.76
C LEU A 933 27.15 -51.00 -10.47
N ILE A 934 28.44 -51.32 -10.34
CA ILE A 934 29.29 -50.84 -9.25
C ILE A 934 30.45 -50.03 -9.85
N VAL A 935 30.57 -48.77 -9.45
CA VAL A 935 31.69 -47.88 -9.81
C VAL A 935 32.49 -47.60 -8.56
N LYS A 936 33.76 -48.01 -8.51
CA LYS A 936 34.65 -47.84 -7.35
C LYS A 936 35.69 -46.74 -7.61
N ASN A 937 36.32 -46.24 -6.54
CA ASN A 937 37.40 -45.25 -6.53
C ASN A 937 37.05 -43.85 -7.05
N LEU A 938 35.81 -43.40 -6.84
CA LEU A 938 35.43 -42.03 -7.20
C LEU A 938 36.07 -41.01 -6.25
N CYS A 939 36.47 -39.85 -6.79
CA CYS A 939 36.97 -38.74 -5.98
C CYS A 939 35.85 -38.15 -5.10
N PRO A 940 36.18 -37.50 -3.97
CA PRO A 940 35.22 -36.69 -3.23
C PRO A 940 34.55 -35.66 -4.15
N GLY A 941 33.22 -35.61 -4.13
CA GLY A 941 32.46 -34.72 -5.00
C GLY A 941 30.97 -35.07 -5.09
N VAL A 942 30.19 -34.17 -5.70
CA VAL A 942 28.77 -34.37 -5.97
C VAL A 942 28.59 -34.81 -7.42
N TYR A 943 27.95 -35.96 -7.60
CA TYR A 943 27.68 -36.58 -8.89
C TYR A 943 26.17 -36.82 -9.06
N PHE A 944 25.71 -36.99 -10.29
CA PHE A 944 24.39 -37.52 -10.61
C PHE A 944 24.52 -38.53 -11.73
N TYR A 945 23.57 -39.46 -11.86
CA TYR A 945 23.57 -40.39 -12.98
C TYR A 945 22.30 -40.29 -13.82
N ILE A 946 22.43 -40.63 -15.10
CA ILE A 946 21.34 -40.69 -16.09
C ILE A 946 21.30 -42.12 -16.62
N ILE A 947 20.12 -42.75 -16.59
CA ILE A 947 19.91 -44.09 -17.15
C ILE A 947 19.03 -43.97 -18.39
N ASN A 948 19.55 -44.41 -19.53
CA ASN A 948 18.81 -44.53 -20.77
C ASN A 948 18.56 -46.00 -21.06
N THR A 949 17.31 -46.44 -21.07
CA THR A 949 16.92 -47.79 -21.52
C THR A 949 16.05 -47.68 -22.77
N PRO A 950 15.85 -48.77 -23.54
CA PRO A 950 15.00 -48.73 -24.74
C PRO A 950 13.57 -48.23 -24.49
N ASP A 951 12.99 -48.53 -23.32
CA ASP A 951 11.57 -48.29 -23.00
C ASP A 951 11.36 -47.22 -21.91
N PHE A 952 12.45 -46.70 -21.30
CA PHE A 952 12.39 -45.80 -20.15
C PHE A 952 13.63 -44.91 -20.05
N GLN A 953 13.41 -43.63 -19.72
CA GLN A 953 14.47 -42.70 -19.32
C GLN A 953 14.29 -42.37 -17.84
N ASP A 954 15.15 -42.92 -16.97
CA ASP A 954 15.18 -42.48 -15.57
C ASP A 954 16.13 -41.30 -15.44
N LYS A 955 15.62 -40.19 -14.93
CA LYS A 955 16.44 -39.06 -14.51
C LYS A 955 16.31 -38.90 -13.01
N GLY A 956 17.18 -39.56 -12.26
CA GLY A 956 17.36 -39.19 -10.86
C GLY A 956 18.16 -40.18 -10.02
N LYS A 957 19.31 -39.71 -9.52
CA LYS A 957 19.53 -39.36 -8.09
C LYS A 957 20.93 -38.74 -7.92
N VAL A 958 21.03 -37.73 -7.06
CA VAL A 958 22.30 -37.09 -6.68
C VAL A 958 23.04 -37.99 -5.70
N VAL A 959 24.32 -38.23 -5.95
CA VAL A 959 25.23 -39.03 -5.14
C VAL A 959 26.32 -38.12 -4.61
N ILE A 960 26.42 -37.99 -3.29
CA ILE A 960 27.50 -37.25 -2.63
C ILE A 960 28.56 -38.27 -2.21
N ILE A 961 29.77 -38.16 -2.76
CA ILE A 961 30.92 -38.99 -2.39
C ILE A 961 31.83 -38.12 -1.53
N LYS A 962 32.10 -38.57 -0.30
CA LYS A 962 32.86 -37.82 0.70
C LYS A 962 34.36 -38.08 0.60
#